data_AF-A0A062VMU3-F1
#
_entry.id   AF-A0A062VMU3-F1
#
_cell.length_a   1.000
_cell.length_b   1.000
_cell.length_c   1.000
_cell.angle_alpha   90.00
_cell.angle_beta   90.00
_cell.angle_gamma   90.00
#
_symmetry.space_group_name_H-M   'P 1'
#
loop_
_entity.id
_entity.type
_entity.pdbx_description
1 polymer ?
#
loop_
_entity_poly.entity_id
_entity_poly.type
_entity_poly.pdbx_seq_one_letter_code
_entity_poly.pdbx_strand_id
1 'polypeptide(L)'
;MKFISCLASAALLLAACTTTPAGLKGNPLPETLPGCSQAIAYSQAHRGLSVLVLQNGDVVCSTGGASTETPYELWSGTKSFVGVLAAAAVQDGLLSLDEFAADTLPEWADDPVKSRVTLRQILWMVEGQPSEIGNPPGYAGAVDVGFNAAPGERFQYGPVPMQLFGEIMRRKLLAAGLDADPLAYFDRRILGPLGITGYRWRQGTDGYPLMPQGALMSAREWSVFGEFVLRGGYSPDGTLLVAPDAFAEMFEGSETNPAYGLTWWLARPSSSPDPVTRGSDLRQNLDRFPPDLVLASGAGGQRLYLIPSRGLVVVRQADLDFEALRAGRGSDWKDTEFLSLLLGDTETPRPPPNVAEMMTQARSPDGHFISWREHLIDAEDVNGGVAIRGGDGVAMADLDRDGKADIVSVHEDSGHIRIAFAGTGPQDWHLVTLGEGAMVAAVEDVAIGDLNGDGWPDIMAACEEGHLIYFENPGPQARSLAWSSIIPEVTTGRGSWLRVFLADLNGDGQLDVTAANKGGTNIIAPEDQERIKSTTSLFLLDGPPLDQSSWREQVLLSDEIANTAQPVDVDGDGDLDVLAAARNRQEIFILENRSVRADGTLDMTVHRINIRAAFGVPSGWEARANAFQSDWADLDGDGRLDLVVNVLETAPDTPVHMGLAWLKQPESLGQPWIMRRIGDVMPDWIAGLNLADIDGDGYLDVITGGYSGLNILAGTFSGAPRLMDDPEATPSDTLGRMAWFQNPGAEEGAWTRHDISRRVRGMYDAWIAVDMDGDGDLDFVSTRGNSGALDGVFWIEQMRSPAPARSFTPARPVDSQEMPLPPKNWLKQYRRDQTYRPADNTD
;
A
#
# COMPACT_ATOMS: atom_id res chain seq x y z
N MET A 1 -29.59 -3.91 -26.18
CA MET A 1 -30.42 -3.16 -27.15
C MET A 1 -30.83 -1.84 -26.50
N LYS A 2 -30.59 -0.70 -27.18
CA LYS A 2 -30.84 0.72 -26.80
C LYS A 2 -29.86 1.41 -25.84
N PHE A 3 -28.76 1.88 -26.45
CA PHE A 3 -28.06 3.13 -26.18
C PHE A 3 -28.91 4.38 -26.54
N ILE A 4 -28.50 5.56 -26.03
CA ILE A 4 -28.71 6.98 -26.44
C ILE A 4 -28.99 7.80 -25.15
N SER A 5 -28.43 8.97 -24.83
CA SER A 5 -27.31 9.82 -25.27
C SER A 5 -27.30 11.03 -24.31
N CYS A 6 -26.15 11.65 -24.00
CA CYS A 6 -26.07 13.12 -23.88
C CYS A 6 -24.62 13.62 -23.68
N LEU A 7 -24.14 14.36 -24.66
CA LEU A 7 -22.96 15.24 -24.67
C LEU A 7 -23.38 16.52 -25.43
N ALA A 8 -22.67 17.64 -25.16
CA ALA A 8 -22.75 18.99 -25.77
C ALA A 8 -23.72 19.97 -25.05
N SER A 9 -23.41 21.25 -24.76
CA SER A 9 -22.27 22.13 -25.05
C SER A 9 -22.33 23.37 -24.14
N ALA A 10 -21.16 23.91 -23.79
CA ALA A 10 -20.98 25.23 -23.19
C ALA A 10 -20.70 26.29 -24.28
N ALA A 11 -21.32 27.47 -24.19
CA ALA A 11 -20.83 28.70 -24.85
C ALA A 11 -21.41 30.00 -24.25
N LEU A 12 -20.47 30.83 -23.78
CA LEU A 12 -20.39 32.30 -23.74
C LEU A 12 -21.54 33.17 -23.17
N LEU A 13 -21.15 34.01 -22.20
CA LEU A 13 -21.36 35.47 -22.31
C LEU A 13 -20.31 36.25 -21.50
N LEU A 14 -19.43 36.96 -22.23
CA LEU A 14 -18.60 38.05 -21.71
C LEU A 14 -19.47 39.32 -21.56
N ALA A 15 -19.33 40.01 -20.44
CA ALA A 15 -19.60 41.44 -20.35
C ALA A 15 -18.50 42.11 -19.52
N ALA A 16 -17.66 42.89 -20.20
CA ALA A 16 -16.69 43.77 -19.59
C ALA A 16 -17.39 45.00 -18.99
N CYS A 17 -17.00 45.39 -17.78
CA CYS A 17 -17.23 46.73 -17.27
C CYS A 17 -15.96 47.20 -16.56
N THR A 18 -15.30 48.17 -17.17
CA THR A 18 -14.11 48.85 -16.67
C THR A 18 -14.50 49.93 -15.67
N THR A 19 -14.04 49.84 -14.42
CA THR A 19 -13.81 50.99 -13.54
C THR A 19 -12.58 50.75 -12.67
N THR A 20 -11.62 51.68 -12.72
CA THR A 20 -10.47 51.81 -11.80
C THR A 20 -10.59 53.17 -11.07
N PRO A 21 -9.93 53.39 -9.92
CA PRO A 21 -10.40 52.99 -8.60
C PRO A 21 -10.60 54.22 -7.68
N ALA A 22 -11.53 54.15 -6.75
CA ALA A 22 -11.57 55.05 -5.60
C ALA A 22 -11.34 54.22 -4.34
N GLY A 23 -10.37 54.67 -3.53
CA GLY A 23 -9.71 53.89 -2.49
C GLY A 23 -10.64 53.15 -1.52
N LEU A 24 -10.31 51.88 -1.31
CA LEU A 24 -10.85 51.07 -0.23
C LEU A 24 -9.75 50.84 0.79
N LYS A 25 -9.97 51.34 2.00
CA LYS A 25 -9.32 50.84 3.20
C LYS A 25 -9.54 49.33 3.23
N GLY A 26 -8.46 48.55 3.34
CA GLY A 26 -8.51 47.09 3.33
C GLY A 26 -9.46 46.55 4.38
N ASN A 27 -10.47 45.80 3.95
CA ASN A 27 -11.23 44.94 4.85
C ASN A 27 -10.33 43.76 5.27
N PRO A 28 -10.32 43.35 6.55
CA PRO A 28 -9.71 42.09 6.94
C PRO A 28 -10.46 40.93 6.25
N LEU A 29 -9.71 39.97 5.71
CA LEU A 29 -10.22 38.71 5.18
C LEU A 29 -10.90 37.92 6.32
N PRO A 30 -11.90 37.06 6.03
CA PRO A 30 -12.57 36.29 7.07
C PRO A 30 -11.59 35.33 7.76
N GLU A 31 -11.41 35.47 9.07
CA GLU A 31 -10.74 34.48 9.92
C GLU A 31 -11.64 33.25 10.04
N THR A 32 -11.20 32.09 9.53
CA THR A 32 -11.96 30.83 9.61
C THR A 32 -11.35 29.82 10.59
N LEU A 33 -10.09 30.01 11.00
CA LEU A 33 -9.48 29.20 12.06
C LEU A 33 -9.85 29.75 13.45
N PRO A 34 -10.44 28.94 14.36
CA PRO A 34 -10.89 29.39 15.69
C PRO A 34 -9.79 30.05 16.54
N GLY A 35 -8.55 29.61 16.33
CA GLY A 35 -7.35 30.05 17.06
C GLY A 35 -6.58 31.21 16.43
N CYS A 36 -7.01 31.72 15.28
CA CYS A 36 -6.24 32.68 14.46
C CYS A 36 -5.81 33.92 15.25
N SER A 37 -6.79 34.61 15.86
CA SER A 37 -6.54 35.81 16.65
C SER A 37 -5.53 35.59 17.80
N GLN A 38 -5.59 34.43 18.46
CA GLN A 38 -4.69 34.10 19.58
C GLN A 38 -3.28 33.78 19.09
N ALA A 39 -3.16 33.03 18.00
CA ALA A 39 -1.88 32.71 17.38
C ALA A 39 -1.19 33.97 16.82
N ILE A 40 -1.94 34.91 16.23
CA ILE A 40 -1.42 36.21 15.78
C ILE A 40 -0.93 37.03 16.98
N ALA A 41 -1.74 37.12 18.05
CA ALA A 41 -1.35 37.87 19.25
C ALA A 41 -0.08 37.29 19.90
N TYR A 42 0.02 35.96 19.97
CA TYR A 42 1.22 35.26 20.41
C TYR A 42 2.42 35.60 19.51
N SER A 43 2.24 35.48 18.20
CA SER A 43 3.27 35.83 17.22
C SER A 43 3.80 37.25 17.45
N GLN A 44 2.91 38.25 17.59
CA GLN A 44 3.26 39.65 17.83
C GLN A 44 3.98 39.87 19.17
N ALA A 45 3.53 39.22 20.24
CA ALA A 45 4.19 39.28 21.55
C ALA A 45 5.64 38.77 21.50
N HIS A 46 5.93 37.87 20.56
CA HIS A 46 7.25 37.30 20.31
C HIS A 46 7.91 37.87 19.02
N ARG A 47 7.77 39.17 18.80
CA ARG A 47 8.39 39.94 17.68
C ARG A 47 7.91 39.58 16.27
N GLY A 48 6.74 38.97 16.14
CA GLY A 48 6.12 38.63 14.87
C GLY A 48 5.76 39.88 14.06
N LEU A 49 6.16 39.88 12.79
CA LEU A 49 5.92 40.93 11.81
C LEU A 49 4.77 40.56 10.88
N SER A 50 4.66 39.28 10.51
CA SER A 50 3.60 38.78 9.64
C SER A 50 3.24 37.34 9.99
N VAL A 51 1.95 37.02 9.88
CA VAL A 51 1.42 35.66 9.86
C VAL A 51 0.49 35.54 8.66
N LEU A 52 0.67 34.49 7.86
CA LEU A 52 -0.22 34.14 6.76
C LEU A 52 -0.44 32.63 6.78
N VAL A 53 -1.71 32.21 6.81
CA VAL A 53 -2.11 30.81 6.81
C VAL A 53 -3.03 30.56 5.64
N LEU A 54 -2.67 29.57 4.83
CA LEU A 54 -3.47 29.04 3.76
C LEU A 54 -3.97 27.65 4.16
N GLN A 55 -5.21 27.34 3.85
CA GLN A 55 -5.75 25.99 3.87
C GLN A 55 -6.28 25.66 2.48
N ASN A 56 -5.73 24.64 1.84
CA ASN A 56 -6.07 24.25 0.47
C ASN A 56 -5.96 25.41 -0.55
N GLY A 57 -5.05 26.35 -0.31
CA GLY A 57 -4.82 27.54 -1.13
C GLY A 57 -5.65 28.77 -0.77
N ASP A 58 -6.62 28.64 0.12
CA ASP A 58 -7.42 29.77 0.60
C ASP A 58 -6.83 30.39 1.88
N VAL A 59 -6.81 31.72 1.96
CA VAL A 59 -6.36 32.43 3.17
C VAL A 59 -7.37 32.24 4.29
N VAL A 60 -6.97 31.57 5.37
CA VAL A 60 -7.83 31.25 6.53
C VAL A 60 -7.45 32.00 7.82
N CYS A 61 -6.23 32.54 7.89
CA CYS A 61 -5.75 33.38 8.98
C CYS A 61 -4.64 34.30 8.49
N SER A 62 -4.67 35.59 8.86
CA SER A 62 -3.66 36.53 8.40
C SER A 62 -3.55 37.77 9.29
N THR A 63 -2.34 38.32 9.45
CA THR A 63 -2.15 39.68 9.97
C THR A 63 -2.67 40.76 9.00
N GLY A 64 -2.86 40.41 7.73
CA GLY A 64 -3.40 41.26 6.68
C GLY A 64 -2.57 42.49 6.33
N GLY A 65 -3.04 43.23 5.31
CA GLY A 65 -2.50 44.53 4.92
C GLY A 65 -1.06 44.48 4.38
N ALA A 66 -0.33 45.60 4.51
CA ALA A 66 1.02 45.72 3.99
C ALA A 66 2.03 44.74 4.64
N SER A 67 1.70 44.15 5.80
CA SER A 67 2.61 43.26 6.53
C SER A 67 2.91 41.96 5.78
N THR A 68 1.91 41.35 5.14
CA THR A 68 2.06 40.09 4.39
C THR A 68 2.72 40.27 3.03
N GLU A 69 2.74 41.50 2.53
CA GLU A 69 3.32 41.89 1.23
C GLU A 69 4.73 42.49 1.39
N THR A 70 5.18 42.77 2.62
CA THR A 70 6.51 43.35 2.87
C THR A 70 7.57 42.25 2.89
N PRO A 71 8.66 42.36 2.11
CA PRO A 71 9.75 41.39 2.17
C PRO A 71 10.57 41.48 3.46
N TYR A 72 10.74 40.35 4.13
CA TYR A 72 11.58 40.19 5.33
C TYR A 72 12.63 39.10 5.13
N GLU A 73 13.74 39.22 5.87
CA GLU A 73 14.83 38.24 5.88
C GLU A 73 14.35 36.89 6.44
N LEU A 74 14.51 35.82 5.66
CA LEU A 74 14.14 34.46 6.08
C LEU A 74 15.22 33.77 6.91
N TRP A 75 16.45 34.31 6.91
CA TRP A 75 17.61 33.69 7.54
C TRP A 75 17.71 32.21 7.10
N SER A 76 17.97 31.26 8.01
CA SER A 76 18.01 29.82 7.69
C SER A 76 16.73 29.25 7.04
N GLY A 77 15.61 29.98 7.03
CA GLY A 77 14.46 29.63 6.19
C GLY A 77 14.84 29.54 4.70
N THR A 78 15.90 30.25 4.27
CA THR A 78 16.46 30.17 2.91
C THR A 78 16.89 28.76 2.51
N LYS A 79 17.28 27.92 3.46
CA LYS A 79 17.73 26.55 3.15
C LYS A 79 16.64 25.72 2.48
N SER A 80 15.37 25.98 2.77
CA SER A 80 14.23 25.29 2.17
C SER A 80 14.19 25.35 0.64
N PHE A 81 14.76 26.40 0.03
CA PHE A 81 14.88 26.52 -1.42
C PHE A 81 15.96 25.62 -2.01
N VAL A 82 17.01 25.31 -1.24
CA VAL A 82 18.17 24.54 -1.71
C VAL A 82 17.80 23.09 -1.99
N GLY A 83 16.95 22.47 -1.15
CA GLY A 83 16.42 21.12 -1.42
C GLY A 83 15.61 21.05 -2.71
N VAL A 84 14.74 22.04 -2.97
CA VAL A 84 13.98 22.11 -4.23
C VAL A 84 14.90 22.37 -5.43
N LEU A 85 15.91 23.22 -5.27
CA LEU A 85 16.93 23.48 -6.29
C LEU A 85 17.66 22.18 -6.66
N ALA A 86 18.03 21.37 -5.67
CA ALA A 86 18.64 20.06 -5.88
C ALA A 86 17.69 19.11 -6.62
N ALA A 87 16.43 19.00 -6.19
CA ALA A 87 15.43 18.16 -6.85
C ALA A 87 15.21 18.55 -8.33
N ALA A 88 15.11 19.85 -8.62
CA ALA A 88 15.04 20.35 -9.98
C ALA A 88 16.29 20.01 -10.80
N ALA A 89 17.48 20.10 -10.19
CA ALA A 89 18.75 19.78 -10.84
C ALA A 89 18.92 18.27 -11.11
N VAL A 90 18.38 17.40 -10.24
CA VAL A 90 18.28 15.95 -10.49
C VAL A 90 17.43 15.70 -11.73
N GLN A 91 16.23 16.26 -11.77
CA GLN A 91 15.31 16.07 -12.90
C GLN A 91 15.88 16.60 -14.21
N ASP A 92 16.60 17.73 -14.17
CA ASP A 92 17.24 18.31 -15.34
C ASP A 92 18.54 17.56 -15.75
N GLY A 93 18.94 16.50 -15.02
CA GLY A 93 20.11 15.68 -15.31
C GLY A 93 21.45 16.38 -15.04
N LEU A 94 21.47 17.44 -14.22
CA LEU A 94 22.68 18.18 -13.86
C LEU A 94 23.48 17.46 -12.75
N LEU A 95 22.79 16.71 -11.90
CA LEU A 95 23.38 15.99 -10.77
C LEU A 95 22.61 14.72 -10.42
N SER A 96 23.23 13.84 -9.64
CA SER A 96 22.57 12.80 -8.85
C SER A 96 22.86 13.05 -7.38
N LEU A 97 21.91 12.71 -6.49
CA LEU A 97 22.11 12.92 -5.05
C LEU A 97 23.25 12.05 -4.50
N ASP A 98 23.45 10.86 -5.06
CA ASP A 98 24.43 9.89 -4.56
C ASP A 98 25.77 9.91 -5.32
N GLU A 99 25.97 10.86 -6.24
CA GLU A 99 27.28 11.08 -6.85
C GLU A 99 28.27 11.69 -5.84
N PHE A 100 29.56 11.46 -6.07
CA PHE A 100 30.59 11.99 -5.18
C PHE A 100 30.82 13.48 -5.46
N ALA A 101 30.89 14.28 -4.41
CA ALA A 101 31.21 15.71 -4.52
C ALA A 101 32.56 15.96 -5.21
N ALA A 102 33.51 15.03 -5.05
CA ALA A 102 34.83 15.09 -5.68
C ALA A 102 34.80 15.01 -7.22
N ASP A 103 33.72 14.49 -7.81
CA ASP A 103 33.55 14.49 -9.28
C ASP A 103 33.39 15.93 -9.82
N THR A 104 32.89 16.85 -8.98
CA THR A 104 32.77 18.27 -9.28
C THR A 104 33.87 19.12 -8.62
N LEU A 105 34.43 18.63 -7.51
CA LEU A 105 35.48 19.26 -6.71
C LEU A 105 36.77 18.43 -6.83
N PRO A 106 37.54 18.52 -7.93
CA PRO A 106 38.78 17.75 -8.10
C PRO A 106 39.81 17.99 -6.99
N GLU A 107 39.71 19.12 -6.27
CA GLU A 107 40.52 19.42 -5.09
C GLU A 107 40.29 18.44 -3.94
N TRP A 108 39.18 17.68 -3.94
CA TRP A 108 38.85 16.66 -2.95
C TRP A 108 39.24 15.24 -3.37
N ALA A 109 39.68 15.02 -4.62
CA ALA A 109 39.91 13.69 -5.17
C ALA A 109 41.00 12.89 -4.43
N ASP A 110 42.05 13.57 -3.98
CA ASP A 110 43.18 12.95 -3.26
C ASP A 110 42.99 12.92 -1.72
N ASP A 111 41.90 13.51 -1.20
CA ASP A 111 41.60 13.50 0.23
C ASP A 111 40.84 12.22 0.60
N PRO A 112 41.36 11.38 1.51
CA PRO A 112 40.79 10.06 1.80
C PRO A 112 39.42 10.10 2.48
N VAL A 113 39.00 11.26 3.02
CA VAL A 113 37.70 11.46 3.66
C VAL A 113 36.77 12.21 2.72
N LYS A 114 37.22 13.35 2.17
CA LYS A 114 36.38 14.22 1.34
C LYS A 114 36.03 13.61 -0.01
N SER A 115 36.89 12.75 -0.57
CA SER A 115 36.63 12.06 -1.85
C SER A 115 35.39 11.15 -1.84
N ARG A 116 34.90 10.77 -0.65
CA ARG A 116 33.79 9.82 -0.47
C ARG A 116 32.46 10.50 -0.11
N VAL A 117 32.45 11.82 0.01
CA VAL A 117 31.24 12.59 0.36
C VAL A 117 30.29 12.61 -0.83
N THR A 118 29.01 12.30 -0.61
CA THR A 118 27.97 12.45 -1.63
C THR A 118 27.24 13.79 -1.51
N LEU A 119 26.56 14.23 -2.58
CA LEU A 119 25.75 15.45 -2.53
C LEU A 119 24.58 15.33 -1.53
N ARG A 120 24.01 14.13 -1.39
CA ARG A 120 22.99 13.79 -0.40
C ARG A 120 23.49 14.05 1.02
N GLN A 121 24.71 13.62 1.33
CA GLN A 121 25.33 13.84 2.65
C GLN A 121 25.55 15.33 2.96
N ILE A 122 25.89 16.15 1.96
CA ILE A 122 26.00 17.61 2.10
C ILE A 122 24.64 18.22 2.42
N LEU A 123 23.59 17.81 1.70
CA LEU A 123 22.23 18.34 1.88
C LEU A 123 21.58 17.88 3.20
N TRP A 124 21.95 16.69 3.68
CA TRP A 124 21.60 16.19 5.02
C TRP A 124 22.43 16.81 6.16
N MET A 125 23.49 17.57 5.83
CA MET A 125 24.44 18.12 6.80
C MET A 125 25.13 17.05 7.65
N VAL A 126 25.50 15.95 7.02
CA VAL A 126 26.25 14.83 7.62
C VAL A 126 27.59 14.62 6.93
N GLU A 127 28.06 15.55 6.12
CA GLU A 127 29.32 15.43 5.38
C GLU A 127 30.57 15.56 6.26
N GLY A 128 30.47 16.28 7.39
CA GLY A 128 31.52 16.37 8.41
C GLY A 128 32.07 17.77 8.69
N GLN A 129 31.49 18.83 8.11
CA GLN A 129 31.87 20.21 8.45
C GLN A 129 31.33 20.60 9.85
N PRO A 130 32.06 21.47 10.59
CA PRO A 130 31.66 21.82 11.95
C PRO A 130 30.30 22.52 12.01
N SER A 131 29.50 22.12 13.01
CA SER A 131 28.26 22.81 13.39
C SER A 131 28.58 24.22 13.90
N GLU A 132 27.98 25.24 13.29
CA GLU A 132 28.21 26.64 13.65
C GLU A 132 27.00 27.55 13.37
N ILE A 133 26.93 28.65 14.12
CA ILE A 133 26.04 29.78 13.82
C ILE A 133 26.94 30.95 13.42
N GLY A 134 26.82 31.45 12.20
CA GLY A 134 27.71 32.49 11.75
C GLY A 134 27.46 32.98 10.33
N ASN A 135 28.37 33.84 9.88
CA ASN A 135 28.37 34.27 8.49
C ASN A 135 28.97 33.16 7.62
N PRO A 136 28.30 32.73 6.55
CA PRO A 136 28.87 31.78 5.60
C PRO A 136 30.16 32.32 4.96
N PRO A 137 31.13 31.44 4.64
CA PRO A 137 32.19 31.79 3.71
C PRO A 137 31.63 32.00 2.29
N GLY A 138 32.47 32.52 1.40
CA GLY A 138 32.21 32.43 -0.04
C GLY A 138 32.29 30.98 -0.54
N TYR A 139 31.85 30.72 -1.76
CA TYR A 139 31.76 29.40 -2.39
C TYR A 139 33.09 28.65 -2.38
N ALA A 140 34.17 29.28 -2.86
CA ALA A 140 35.51 28.70 -2.79
C ALA A 140 35.97 28.45 -1.34
N GLY A 141 35.67 29.39 -0.44
CA GLY A 141 36.01 29.24 0.98
C GLY A 141 35.25 28.09 1.66
N ALA A 142 34.04 27.75 1.19
CA ALA A 142 33.27 26.62 1.70
C ALA A 142 33.91 25.26 1.34
N VAL A 143 34.57 25.16 0.19
CA VAL A 143 35.35 23.97 -0.24
C VAL A 143 36.55 23.73 0.68
N ASP A 144 37.16 24.82 1.16
CA ASP A 144 38.37 24.80 2.00
C ASP A 144 38.10 24.49 3.48
N VAL A 145 36.84 24.52 3.93
CA VAL A 145 36.51 24.22 5.34
C VAL A 145 36.87 22.76 5.67
N GLY A 146 37.58 22.57 6.78
CA GLY A 146 38.02 21.28 7.27
C GLY A 146 36.90 20.48 7.93
N PHE A 147 37.03 19.14 7.91
CA PHE A 147 36.08 18.24 8.56
C PHE A 147 36.51 17.92 9.98
N ASN A 148 35.55 17.76 10.89
CA ASN A 148 35.79 17.29 12.25
C ASN A 148 35.01 16.03 12.62
N ALA A 149 34.33 15.42 11.65
CA ALA A 149 33.67 14.12 11.72
C ALA A 149 33.80 13.42 10.37
N ALA A 150 33.69 12.08 10.36
CA ALA A 150 33.57 11.34 9.11
C ALA A 150 32.17 11.54 8.48
N PRO A 151 32.03 11.40 7.14
CA PRO A 151 30.73 11.46 6.48
C PRO A 151 29.76 10.42 7.08
N GLY A 152 28.54 10.84 7.42
CA GLY A 152 27.52 10.04 8.09
C GLY A 152 27.70 9.90 9.61
N GLU A 153 28.85 10.26 10.19
CA GLU A 153 29.10 10.06 11.62
C GLU A 153 28.24 10.99 12.49
N ARG A 154 28.07 12.25 12.08
CA ARG A 154 27.37 13.27 12.86
C ARG A 154 26.56 14.19 11.99
N PHE A 155 25.36 14.52 12.44
CA PHE A 155 24.61 15.66 11.93
C PHE A 155 25.18 16.95 12.52
N GLN A 156 25.55 17.89 11.66
CA GLN A 156 26.22 19.13 12.04
C GLN A 156 25.59 20.33 11.33
N TYR A 157 24.68 21.01 12.03
CA TYR A 157 23.90 22.07 11.41
C TYR A 157 24.74 23.33 11.18
N GLY A 158 24.74 23.86 9.95
CA GLY A 158 25.54 25.04 9.64
C GLY A 158 25.22 25.73 8.31
N PRO A 159 25.84 26.89 8.06
CA PRO A 159 25.70 27.60 6.81
C PRO A 159 26.64 27.07 5.70
N VAL A 160 27.76 26.45 6.05
CA VAL A 160 28.80 26.02 5.10
C VAL A 160 28.33 24.95 4.12
N PRO A 161 27.60 23.89 4.51
CA PRO A 161 27.17 22.85 3.56
C PRO A 161 26.31 23.41 2.42
N MET A 162 25.51 24.45 2.69
CA MET A 162 24.68 25.09 1.68
C MET A 162 25.49 25.95 0.70
N GLN A 163 26.57 26.60 1.17
CA GLN A 163 27.48 27.35 0.29
C GLN A 163 28.34 26.40 -0.55
N LEU A 164 28.77 25.28 0.03
CA LEU A 164 29.46 24.21 -0.67
C LEU A 164 28.57 23.65 -1.80
N PHE A 165 27.30 23.39 -1.52
CA PHE A 165 26.35 22.96 -2.55
C PHE A 165 26.15 24.05 -3.64
N GLY A 166 26.15 25.33 -3.25
CA GLY A 166 26.16 26.46 -4.20
C GLY A 166 27.36 26.42 -5.16
N GLU A 167 28.57 26.14 -4.67
CA GLU A 167 29.77 25.99 -5.51
C GLU A 167 29.68 24.80 -6.47
N ILE A 168 29.17 23.68 -5.99
CA ILE A 168 28.95 22.48 -6.81
C ILE A 168 27.97 22.79 -7.94
N MET A 169 26.83 23.43 -7.62
CA MET A 169 25.87 23.86 -8.62
C MET A 169 26.48 24.85 -9.63
N ARG A 170 27.26 25.82 -9.16
CA ARG A 170 27.95 26.78 -10.05
C ARG A 170 28.84 26.07 -11.07
N ARG A 171 29.63 25.08 -10.63
CA ARG A 171 30.51 24.29 -11.51
C ARG A 171 29.72 23.39 -12.47
N LYS A 172 28.66 22.74 -12.00
CA LYS A 172 27.79 21.89 -12.83
C LYS A 172 27.04 22.70 -13.90
N LEU A 173 26.52 23.87 -13.55
CA LEU A 173 25.88 24.78 -14.50
C LEU A 173 26.86 25.24 -15.59
N LEU A 174 28.09 25.61 -15.21
CA LEU A 174 29.14 25.96 -16.18
C LEU A 174 29.50 24.78 -17.09
N ALA A 175 29.63 23.57 -16.55
CA ALA A 175 29.92 22.36 -17.33
C ALA A 175 28.78 22.04 -18.33
N ALA A 176 27.54 22.37 -17.97
CA ALA A 176 26.37 22.26 -18.84
C ALA A 176 26.19 23.45 -19.82
N GLY A 177 27.12 24.42 -19.83
CA GLY A 177 27.04 25.59 -20.71
C GLY A 177 25.97 26.62 -20.30
N LEU A 178 25.55 26.62 -19.04
CA LEU A 178 24.55 27.52 -18.47
C LEU A 178 25.20 28.69 -17.71
N ASP A 179 24.38 29.68 -17.32
CA ASP A 179 24.80 30.72 -16.38
C ASP A 179 25.26 30.07 -15.07
N ALA A 180 26.40 30.51 -14.57
CA ALA A 180 27.03 29.95 -13.38
C ALA A 180 26.22 30.23 -12.11
N ASP A 181 25.33 31.22 -12.10
CA ASP A 181 24.57 31.60 -10.90
C ASP A 181 23.47 30.56 -10.55
N PRO A 182 23.59 29.83 -9.42
CA PRO A 182 22.56 28.87 -9.00
C PRO A 182 21.20 29.52 -8.74
N LEU A 183 21.15 30.80 -8.34
CA LEU A 183 19.89 31.51 -8.14
C LEU A 183 19.24 31.84 -9.47
N ALA A 184 20.01 32.20 -10.51
CA ALA A 184 19.46 32.43 -11.84
C ALA A 184 18.87 31.15 -12.44
N TYR A 185 19.52 30.00 -12.20
CA TYR A 185 18.96 28.69 -12.55
C TYR A 185 17.63 28.43 -11.82
N PHE A 186 17.61 28.63 -10.50
CA PHE A 186 16.43 28.38 -9.67
C PHE A 186 15.27 29.33 -9.99
N ASP A 187 15.55 30.59 -10.29
CA ASP A 187 14.56 31.57 -10.72
C ASP A 187 13.86 31.14 -12.00
N ARG A 188 14.65 30.81 -13.03
CA ARG A 188 14.14 30.34 -14.32
C ARG A 188 13.31 29.07 -14.16
N ARG A 189 13.73 28.15 -13.29
CA ARG A 189 13.13 26.82 -13.15
C ARG A 189 11.93 26.77 -12.24
N ILE A 190 11.92 27.57 -11.17
CA ILE A 190 10.95 27.41 -10.07
C ILE A 190 10.31 28.75 -9.71
N LEU A 191 11.07 29.76 -9.27
CA LEU A 191 10.47 30.99 -8.72
C LEU A 191 9.67 31.78 -9.77
N GLY A 192 10.24 31.96 -10.97
CA GLY A 192 9.59 32.64 -12.09
C GLY A 192 8.29 31.95 -12.52
N PRO A 193 8.31 30.63 -12.80
CA PRO A 193 7.09 29.86 -13.08
C PRO A 193 6.03 29.89 -11.96
N LEU A 194 6.44 30.00 -10.69
CA LEU A 194 5.53 30.20 -9.56
C LEU A 194 5.02 31.65 -9.42
N GLY A 195 5.48 32.57 -10.26
CA GLY A 195 5.13 33.99 -10.20
C GLY A 195 5.82 34.75 -9.05
N ILE A 196 6.81 34.14 -8.40
CA ILE A 196 7.57 34.76 -7.31
C ILE A 196 8.66 35.64 -7.92
N THR A 197 8.40 36.94 -8.00
CA THR A 197 9.25 37.89 -8.76
C THR A 197 9.70 39.11 -7.95
N GLY A 198 9.12 39.36 -6.77
CA GLY A 198 9.43 40.52 -5.92
C GLY A 198 10.51 40.26 -4.86
N TYR A 199 11.03 39.03 -4.80
CA TYR A 199 12.03 38.63 -3.83
C TYR A 199 13.36 39.35 -4.03
N ARG A 200 14.15 39.42 -2.95
CA ARG A 200 15.56 39.82 -3.02
C ARG A 200 16.42 38.73 -2.43
N TRP A 201 17.65 38.64 -2.91
CA TRP A 201 18.61 37.68 -2.39
C TRP A 201 19.94 38.37 -2.08
N ARG A 202 20.45 38.17 -0.87
CA ARG A 202 21.74 38.72 -0.46
C ARG A 202 22.88 37.93 -1.07
N GLN A 203 23.87 38.67 -1.56
CA GLN A 203 25.10 38.11 -2.06
C GLN A 203 26.16 37.98 -0.96
N GLY A 204 27.01 36.97 -1.12
CA GLY A 204 28.22 36.79 -0.35
C GLY A 204 29.30 37.80 -0.73
N THR A 205 30.42 37.73 -0.01
CA THR A 205 31.57 38.61 -0.27
C THR A 205 32.26 38.32 -1.61
N ASP A 206 31.96 37.17 -2.20
CA ASP A 206 32.39 36.68 -3.51
C ASP A 206 31.41 37.01 -4.64
N GLY A 207 30.28 37.68 -4.34
CA GLY A 207 29.27 38.08 -5.32
C GLY A 207 28.23 37.02 -5.66
N TYR A 208 28.34 35.80 -5.13
CA TYR A 208 27.37 34.71 -5.34
C TYR A 208 26.23 34.74 -4.31
N PRO A 209 25.05 34.15 -4.61
CA PRO A 209 23.93 34.16 -3.68
C PRO A 209 24.26 33.39 -2.39
N LEU A 210 23.87 33.96 -1.24
CA LEU A 210 23.98 33.28 0.05
C LEU A 210 22.91 32.20 0.17
N MET A 211 23.28 30.95 -0.10
CA MET A 211 22.38 29.80 -0.05
C MET A 211 21.82 29.48 1.35
N PRO A 212 22.54 29.70 2.47
CA PRO A 212 22.01 29.32 3.78
C PRO A 212 21.09 30.37 4.41
N GLN A 213 21.12 31.63 3.95
CA GLN A 213 20.47 32.74 4.67
C GLN A 213 20.21 34.02 3.85
N GLY A 214 20.21 33.95 2.52
CA GLY A 214 20.15 35.13 1.67
C GLY A 214 18.76 35.59 1.26
N ALA A 215 17.70 34.79 1.41
CA ALA A 215 16.39 35.13 0.87
C ALA A 215 15.65 36.19 1.71
N LEU A 216 15.17 37.23 1.02
CA LEU A 216 14.19 38.19 1.51
C LEU A 216 12.92 38.05 0.68
N MET A 217 11.83 37.64 1.33
CA MET A 217 10.54 37.42 0.68
C MET A 217 9.42 37.94 1.56
N SER A 218 8.31 38.31 0.93
CA SER A 218 7.06 38.56 1.64
C SER A 218 6.44 37.26 2.14
N ALA A 219 5.54 37.33 3.13
CA ALA A 219 4.83 36.16 3.60
C ALA A 219 4.03 35.50 2.46
N ARG A 220 3.50 36.31 1.55
CA ARG A 220 2.75 35.84 0.37
C ARG A 220 3.61 35.06 -0.62
N GLU A 221 4.80 35.55 -0.94
CA GLU A 221 5.72 34.84 -1.83
C GLU A 221 6.19 33.52 -1.21
N TRP A 222 6.52 33.54 0.08
CA TRP A 222 6.96 32.32 0.77
C TRP A 222 5.83 31.31 0.94
N SER A 223 4.57 31.76 1.04
CA SER A 223 3.41 30.86 1.08
C SER A 223 3.13 30.20 -0.26
N VAL A 224 3.33 30.90 -1.39
CA VAL A 224 3.23 30.30 -2.74
C VAL A 224 4.29 29.20 -2.92
N PHE A 225 5.52 29.46 -2.49
CA PHE A 225 6.55 28.43 -2.45
C PHE A 225 6.16 27.26 -1.53
N GLY A 226 5.58 27.54 -0.37
CA GLY A 226 5.05 26.52 0.54
C GLY A 226 3.95 25.66 -0.06
N GLU A 227 3.00 26.24 -0.79
CA GLU A 227 1.94 25.50 -1.49
C GLU A 227 2.53 24.60 -2.59
N PHE A 228 3.50 25.09 -3.34
CA PHE A 228 4.21 24.29 -4.33
C PHE A 228 4.86 23.05 -3.71
N VAL A 229 5.47 23.21 -2.53
CA VAL A 229 6.09 22.11 -1.78
C VAL A 229 5.02 21.16 -1.23
N LEU A 230 3.93 21.70 -0.66
CA LEU A 230 2.81 20.93 -0.11
C LEU A 230 2.12 20.07 -1.19
N ARG A 231 2.07 20.56 -2.43
CA ARG A 231 1.49 19.89 -3.59
C ARG A 231 2.45 18.93 -4.30
N GLY A 232 3.63 18.66 -3.74
CA GLY A 232 4.57 17.67 -4.29
C GLY A 232 5.14 18.05 -5.67
N GLY A 233 5.44 19.33 -5.88
CA GLY A 233 6.08 19.79 -7.12
C GLY A 233 5.14 20.33 -8.20
N TYR A 234 3.85 20.46 -7.88
CA TYR A 234 2.87 21.15 -8.71
C TYR A 234 2.72 22.60 -8.25
N SER A 235 2.76 23.55 -9.19
CA SER A 235 2.39 24.94 -8.94
C SER A 235 0.91 25.05 -8.55
N PRO A 236 0.48 26.17 -7.93
CA PRO A 236 -0.92 26.38 -7.57
C PRO A 236 -1.91 26.29 -8.75
N ASP A 237 -1.46 26.52 -9.98
CA ASP A 237 -2.28 26.37 -11.20
C ASP A 237 -2.25 24.95 -11.81
N GLY A 238 -1.58 24.00 -11.17
CA GLY A 238 -1.52 22.59 -11.57
C GLY A 238 -0.39 22.23 -12.54
N THR A 239 0.54 23.13 -12.83
CA THR A 239 1.72 22.84 -13.65
C THR A 239 2.75 22.04 -12.86
N LEU A 240 3.18 20.89 -13.37
CA LEU A 240 4.28 20.12 -12.79
C LEU A 240 5.62 20.81 -13.09
N LEU A 241 6.34 21.27 -12.06
CA LEU A 241 7.66 21.93 -12.21
C LEU A 241 8.81 21.06 -11.73
N VAL A 242 8.55 20.16 -10.77
CA VAL A 242 9.46 19.13 -10.29
C VAL A 242 8.69 17.82 -10.11
N ALA A 243 9.23 16.70 -10.59
CA ALA A 243 8.57 15.40 -10.55
C ALA A 243 8.40 14.88 -9.10
N PRO A 244 7.31 14.13 -8.80
CA PRO A 244 6.99 13.73 -7.43
C PRO A 244 8.04 12.83 -6.76
N ASP A 245 8.75 12.00 -7.53
CA ASP A 245 9.85 11.14 -7.08
C ASP A 245 11.02 11.97 -6.53
N ALA A 246 11.47 12.99 -7.26
CA ALA A 246 12.51 13.92 -6.81
C ALA A 246 12.06 14.74 -5.59
N PHE A 247 10.74 14.92 -5.42
CA PHE A 247 10.15 15.61 -4.27
C PHE A 247 10.10 14.75 -3.01
N ALA A 248 9.77 13.45 -3.15
CA ALA A 248 9.71 12.51 -2.03
C ALA A 248 11.05 12.40 -1.30
N GLU A 249 12.15 12.36 -2.07
CA GLU A 249 13.53 12.34 -1.57
C GLU A 249 13.84 13.51 -0.62
N MET A 250 13.18 14.67 -0.78
CA MET A 250 13.40 15.83 0.10
C MET A 250 13.00 15.60 1.55
N PHE A 251 12.08 14.67 1.78
CA PHE A 251 11.53 14.36 3.10
C PHE A 251 12.07 13.06 3.68
N GLU A 252 13.12 12.51 3.08
CA GLU A 252 13.86 11.39 3.64
C GLU A 252 15.03 11.87 4.50
N GLY A 253 15.00 11.49 5.77
CA GLY A 253 16.03 11.82 6.75
C GLY A 253 17.14 10.78 6.80
N SER A 254 18.37 11.22 7.06
CA SER A 254 19.51 10.32 7.27
C SER A 254 19.34 9.43 8.51
N GLU A 255 20.03 8.29 8.54
CA GLU A 255 20.13 7.45 9.76
C GLU A 255 20.65 8.25 10.97
N THR A 256 21.61 9.15 10.74
CA THR A 256 22.25 9.98 11.77
C THR A 256 21.32 11.03 12.36
N ASN A 257 20.37 11.54 11.55
CA ASN A 257 19.35 12.47 12.01
C ASN A 257 18.07 12.32 11.15
N PRO A 258 17.14 11.44 11.55
CA PRO A 258 15.89 11.24 10.83
C PRO A 258 15.00 12.48 10.80
N ALA A 259 15.24 13.46 11.68
CA ALA A 259 14.45 14.69 11.78
C ALA A 259 14.86 15.78 10.77
N TYR A 260 15.80 15.50 9.85
CA TYR A 260 16.27 16.45 8.84
C TYR A 260 16.41 15.78 7.47
N GLY A 261 15.60 16.21 6.50
CA GLY A 261 15.65 15.74 5.10
C GLY A 261 16.60 16.56 4.24
N LEU A 262 16.35 16.67 2.94
CA LEU A 262 17.12 17.57 2.05
C LEU A 262 16.76 19.02 2.36
N THR A 263 17.39 19.59 3.38
CA THR A 263 17.26 20.97 3.86
C THR A 263 15.98 21.33 4.63
N TRP A 264 15.13 20.35 4.93
CA TRP A 264 13.87 20.52 5.67
C TRP A 264 13.88 19.82 7.03
N TRP A 265 13.24 20.42 8.02
CA TRP A 265 12.98 19.78 9.31
C TRP A 265 11.72 18.91 9.22
N LEU A 266 11.80 17.70 9.76
CA LEU A 266 10.74 16.69 9.76
C LEU A 266 10.30 16.43 11.21
N ALA A 267 9.00 16.23 11.43
CA ALA A 267 8.43 15.88 12.73
C ALA A 267 8.71 14.41 13.13
N ARG A 268 9.99 14.01 13.11
CA ARG A 268 10.49 12.67 13.44
C ARG A 268 11.39 12.71 14.69
N PRO A 269 11.44 11.64 15.51
CA PRO A 269 12.37 11.53 16.62
C PRO A 269 13.83 11.62 16.14
N SER A 270 14.68 12.28 16.93
CA SER A 270 16.11 12.33 16.66
C SER A 270 16.91 12.53 17.94
N SER A 271 17.89 11.65 18.15
CA SER A 271 18.85 11.70 19.25
C SER A 271 20.08 12.57 18.96
N SER A 272 20.14 13.23 17.79
CA SER A 272 21.29 14.03 17.39
C SER A 272 21.64 15.08 18.47
N PRO A 273 22.87 15.04 19.03
CA PRO A 273 23.29 15.92 20.12
C PRO A 273 23.77 17.29 19.63
N ASP A 274 23.56 17.63 18.36
CA ASP A 274 24.05 18.85 17.71
C ASP A 274 23.77 20.10 18.58
N PRO A 275 24.81 20.89 18.90
CA PRO A 275 24.70 21.95 19.91
C PRO A 275 23.78 23.10 19.50
N VAL A 276 23.59 23.31 18.19
CA VAL A 276 22.74 24.37 17.63
C VAL A 276 21.27 23.98 17.70
N THR A 277 20.95 22.70 17.48
CA THR A 277 19.58 22.24 17.22
C THR A 277 18.98 21.42 18.36
N ARG A 278 19.78 20.96 19.33
CA ARG A 278 19.33 20.21 20.52
C ARG A 278 18.29 20.93 21.39
N GLY A 279 18.27 22.27 21.34
CA GLY A 279 17.34 23.10 22.11
C GLY A 279 15.99 23.36 21.43
N SER A 280 15.74 22.77 20.25
CA SER A 280 14.51 23.01 19.49
C SER A 280 13.28 22.46 20.23
N ASP A 281 12.29 23.32 20.45
CA ASP A 281 11.03 22.98 21.11
C ASP A 281 10.20 21.97 20.31
N LEU A 282 10.26 22.03 18.97
CA LEU A 282 9.59 21.08 18.09
C LEU A 282 10.07 19.65 18.34
N ARG A 283 11.40 19.46 18.45
CA ARG A 283 12.01 18.13 18.68
C ARG A 283 11.66 17.54 20.04
N GLN A 284 11.37 18.39 21.02
CA GLN A 284 11.06 17.98 22.40
C GLN A 284 9.58 17.62 22.60
N ASN A 285 8.71 17.95 21.65
CA ASN A 285 7.26 17.84 21.78
C ASN A 285 6.63 17.28 20.50
N LEU A 286 7.28 16.32 19.86
CA LEU A 286 6.85 15.75 18.57
C LEU A 286 5.45 15.13 18.63
N ASP A 287 5.06 14.64 19.80
CA ASP A 287 3.72 14.11 20.12
C ASP A 287 2.60 15.16 19.99
N ARG A 288 2.94 16.45 20.07
CA ARG A 288 1.99 17.56 19.98
C ARG A 288 1.74 18.06 18.55
N PHE A 289 2.38 17.45 17.54
CA PHE A 289 2.27 17.88 16.15
C PHE A 289 1.85 16.74 15.20
N PRO A 290 1.21 17.06 14.07
CA PRO A 290 0.99 16.11 12.99
C PRO A 290 2.32 15.45 12.53
N PRO A 291 2.35 14.12 12.31
CA PRO A 291 3.60 13.39 11.96
C PRO A 291 4.20 13.84 10.63
N ASP A 292 3.36 14.33 9.74
CA ASP A 292 3.66 14.81 8.41
C ASP A 292 4.01 16.31 8.39
N LEU A 293 4.10 16.96 9.56
CA LEU A 293 4.57 18.34 9.66
C LEU A 293 6.00 18.45 9.12
N VAL A 294 6.16 19.32 8.12
CA VAL A 294 7.44 19.73 7.55
C VAL A 294 7.69 21.21 7.87
N LEU A 295 8.93 21.55 8.19
CA LEU A 295 9.30 22.89 8.67
C LEU A 295 10.56 23.46 7.99
N ALA A 296 10.47 24.70 7.52
CA ALA A 296 11.62 25.56 7.31
C ALA A 296 11.79 26.55 8.48
N SER A 297 12.99 26.59 9.07
CA SER A 297 13.26 27.34 10.30
C SER A 297 14.41 28.33 10.12
N GLY A 298 14.14 29.60 10.43
CA GLY A 298 15.09 30.70 10.41
C GLY A 298 15.33 31.33 11.80
N ALA A 299 16.45 32.03 11.93
CA ALA A 299 16.78 32.81 13.11
C ALA A 299 15.72 33.90 13.37
N GLY A 300 15.44 34.19 14.65
CA GLY A 300 14.39 35.14 15.03
C GLY A 300 12.97 34.57 14.94
N GLY A 301 12.83 33.28 14.62
CA GLY A 301 11.52 32.63 14.53
C GLY A 301 10.85 32.78 13.16
N GLN A 302 11.64 32.87 12.07
CA GLN A 302 11.08 32.70 10.74
C GLN A 302 10.61 31.25 10.59
N ARG A 303 9.38 31.05 10.11
CA ARG A 303 8.79 29.73 10.00
C ARG A 303 7.95 29.62 8.73
N LEU A 304 8.15 28.51 8.04
CA LEU A 304 7.20 27.97 7.07
C LEU A 304 6.87 26.56 7.54
N TYR A 305 5.64 26.37 8.04
CA TYR A 305 5.12 25.06 8.39
C TYR A 305 4.22 24.56 7.26
N LEU A 306 4.39 23.29 6.90
CA LEU A 306 3.57 22.58 5.93
C LEU A 306 2.95 21.38 6.65
N ILE A 307 1.63 21.25 6.61
CA ILE A 307 0.91 20.13 7.22
C ILE A 307 0.02 19.49 6.14
N PRO A 308 0.56 18.54 5.36
CA PRO A 308 -0.14 17.87 4.26
C PRO A 308 -1.54 17.34 4.63
N SER A 309 -1.64 16.61 5.73
CA SER A 309 -2.85 15.99 6.29
C SER A 309 -3.96 16.98 6.62
N ARG A 310 -3.62 18.26 6.79
CA ARG A 310 -4.59 19.34 7.03
C ARG A 310 -4.69 20.32 5.84
N GLY A 311 -3.90 20.11 4.78
CA GLY A 311 -3.80 21.01 3.64
C GLY A 311 -3.28 22.40 4.01
N LEU A 312 -2.47 22.54 5.07
CA LEU A 312 -2.08 23.84 5.62
C LEU A 312 -0.68 24.28 5.19
N VAL A 313 -0.56 25.56 4.83
CA VAL A 313 0.69 26.32 4.72
C VAL A 313 0.64 27.47 5.72
N VAL A 314 1.58 27.52 6.65
CA VAL A 314 1.64 28.54 7.69
C VAL A 314 2.97 29.27 7.58
N VAL A 315 2.93 30.55 7.20
CA VAL A 315 4.08 31.44 7.21
C VAL A 315 4.04 32.32 8.46
N ARG A 316 5.15 32.38 9.17
CA ARG A 316 5.44 33.39 10.18
C ARG A 316 6.75 34.07 9.88
N GLN A 317 6.74 35.40 9.89
CA GLN A 317 7.92 36.22 9.81
C GLN A 317 8.05 37.10 11.04
N ALA A 318 9.27 37.32 11.52
CA ALA A 318 9.54 38.01 12.78
C ALA A 318 10.82 38.86 12.72
N ASP A 319 10.96 39.81 13.64
CA ASP A 319 12.14 40.65 13.73
C ASP A 319 13.25 39.97 14.56
N LEU A 320 14.49 39.99 14.04
CA LEU A 320 15.62 39.30 14.68
C LEU A 320 16.21 40.12 15.84
N ASP A 321 16.38 39.48 16.99
CA ASP A 321 17.15 40.04 18.09
C ASP A 321 18.66 39.83 17.91
N PHE A 322 19.32 40.78 17.26
CA PHE A 322 20.77 40.71 17.07
C PHE A 322 21.57 40.74 18.37
N GLU A 323 21.08 41.40 19.42
CA GLU A 323 21.77 41.49 20.70
C GLU A 323 21.66 40.16 21.46
N ALA A 324 20.46 39.58 21.52
CA ALA A 324 20.26 38.26 22.11
C ALA A 324 21.01 37.16 21.35
N LEU A 325 20.96 37.17 20.02
CA LEU A 325 21.68 36.20 19.18
C LEU A 325 23.20 36.25 19.43
N ARG A 326 23.80 37.45 19.48
CA ARG A 326 25.23 37.62 19.79
C ARG A 326 25.59 37.19 21.21
N ALA A 327 24.67 37.35 22.15
CA ALA A 327 24.84 36.90 23.53
C ALA A 327 24.59 35.40 23.72
N GLY A 328 24.30 34.64 22.65
CA GLY A 328 23.98 33.21 22.71
C GLY A 328 22.64 32.92 23.40
N ARG A 329 21.77 33.92 23.54
CA ARG A 329 20.42 33.75 24.10
C ARG A 329 19.48 33.32 22.97
N GLY A 330 18.79 32.20 23.17
CA GLY A 330 17.76 31.72 22.24
C GLY A 330 16.56 32.65 22.17
N SER A 331 15.74 32.49 21.13
CA SER A 331 14.43 33.15 21.08
C SER A 331 13.52 32.57 22.17
N ASP A 332 12.66 33.41 22.72
CA ASP A 332 11.56 33.06 23.60
C ASP A 332 10.36 32.41 22.86
N TRP A 333 10.44 32.31 21.53
CA TRP A 333 9.46 31.66 20.66
C TRP A 333 9.29 30.16 20.97
N LYS A 334 8.04 29.70 21.03
CA LYS A 334 7.68 28.28 21.13
C LYS A 334 6.79 27.85 19.97
N ASP A 335 7.29 26.92 19.17
CA ASP A 335 6.56 26.31 18.06
C ASP A 335 5.32 25.56 18.55
N THR A 336 5.42 24.88 19.70
CA THR A 336 4.30 24.17 20.34
C THR A 336 3.13 25.07 20.68
N GLU A 337 3.42 26.20 21.35
CA GLU A 337 2.40 27.14 21.82
C GLU A 337 1.70 27.82 20.66
N PHE A 338 2.46 28.30 19.67
CA PHE A 338 1.88 28.92 18.48
C PHE A 338 0.96 27.96 17.70
N LEU A 339 1.43 26.74 17.41
CA LEU A 339 0.63 25.79 16.64
C LEU A 339 -0.56 25.27 17.45
N SER A 340 -0.42 25.08 18.77
CA SER A 340 -1.57 24.72 19.64
C SER A 340 -2.64 25.81 19.64
N LEU A 341 -2.23 27.09 19.75
CA LEU A 341 -3.15 28.22 19.66
C LEU A 341 -3.79 28.29 18.28
N LEU A 342 -3.03 28.13 17.20
CA LEU A 342 -3.53 28.26 15.82
C LEU A 342 -4.52 27.14 15.46
N LEU A 343 -4.23 25.91 15.86
CA LEU A 343 -4.99 24.71 15.50
C LEU A 343 -6.15 24.40 16.47
N GLY A 344 -6.17 25.01 17.66
CA GLY A 344 -7.26 24.84 18.64
C GLY A 344 -7.22 23.52 19.42
N ASP A 345 -6.08 22.81 19.41
CA ASP A 345 -5.95 21.48 20.00
C ASP A 345 -5.69 21.56 21.52
N THR A 346 -6.76 21.57 22.34
CA THR A 346 -6.72 20.92 23.66
C THR A 346 -6.90 19.42 23.43
N GLU A 347 -5.83 18.64 23.58
CA GLU A 347 -5.83 17.16 23.64
C GLU A 347 -6.88 16.46 22.75
N THR A 348 -6.78 16.63 21.43
CA THR A 348 -7.32 15.65 20.49
C THR A 348 -6.29 14.51 20.40
N PRO A 349 -6.62 13.26 20.80
CA PRO A 349 -5.73 12.14 20.58
C PRO A 349 -5.40 12.07 19.09
N ARG A 350 -4.11 11.93 18.74
CA ARG A 350 -3.72 11.65 17.36
C ARG A 350 -4.59 10.49 16.86
N PRO A 351 -5.22 10.60 15.67
CA PRO A 351 -5.82 9.42 15.08
C PRO A 351 -4.76 8.30 15.07
N PRO A 352 -5.13 7.06 15.45
CA PRO A 352 -4.18 5.96 15.45
C PRO A 352 -3.47 5.88 14.09
N PRO A 353 -2.16 5.57 14.07
CA PRO A 353 -1.45 5.42 12.81
C PRO A 353 -2.15 4.37 11.95
N ASN A 354 -2.14 4.58 10.64
CA ASN A 354 -2.61 3.60 9.69
C ASN A 354 -1.76 2.33 9.78
N VAL A 355 -2.34 1.17 9.47
CA VAL A 355 -1.66 -0.13 9.61
C VAL A 355 -0.32 -0.15 8.86
N ALA A 356 -0.29 0.30 7.61
CA ALA A 356 0.95 0.33 6.82
C ALA A 356 2.07 1.19 7.45
N GLU A 357 1.71 2.25 8.18
CA GLU A 357 2.67 3.17 8.81
C GLU A 357 3.14 2.70 10.20
N MET A 358 2.48 1.68 10.78
CA MET A 358 2.89 1.13 12.07
C MET A 358 4.28 0.53 11.95
N MET A 359 5.11 0.74 12.96
CA MET A 359 6.43 0.10 13.00
C MET A 359 6.26 -1.38 13.34
N THR A 360 6.75 -2.26 12.46
CA THR A 360 6.65 -3.70 12.66
C THR A 360 7.27 -4.12 13.99
N GLN A 361 6.65 -5.11 14.62
CA GLN A 361 7.18 -5.82 15.80
C GLN A 361 7.51 -7.27 15.48
N ALA A 362 7.13 -7.76 14.29
CA ALA A 362 7.45 -9.09 13.81
C ALA A 362 8.96 -9.25 13.67
N ARG A 363 9.46 -10.44 14.02
CA ARG A 363 10.88 -10.76 13.93
C ARG A 363 11.10 -12.19 13.52
N SER A 364 12.14 -12.39 12.72
CA SER A 364 12.73 -13.71 12.49
C SER A 364 13.53 -14.18 13.72
N PRO A 365 13.84 -15.49 13.83
CA PRO A 365 14.63 -16.05 14.94
C PRO A 365 16.02 -15.43 15.14
N ASP A 366 16.62 -14.90 14.08
CA ASP A 366 17.91 -14.21 14.11
C ASP A 366 17.82 -12.74 14.59
N GLY A 367 16.61 -12.25 14.84
CA GLY A 367 16.31 -10.96 15.45
C GLY A 367 16.05 -9.82 14.46
N HIS A 368 16.13 -10.07 13.14
CA HIS A 368 15.72 -9.09 12.13
C HIS A 368 14.22 -8.83 12.19
N PHE A 369 13.83 -7.60 11.92
CA PHE A 369 12.43 -7.19 11.80
C PHE A 369 11.89 -7.54 10.42
N ILE A 370 10.65 -7.98 10.38
CA ILE A 370 9.93 -8.36 9.16
C ILE A 370 8.96 -7.25 8.78
N SER A 371 9.14 -6.68 7.59
CA SER A 371 8.24 -5.69 6.96
C SER A 371 7.95 -6.08 5.51
N TRP A 372 7.03 -5.38 4.85
CA TRP A 372 6.56 -5.78 3.52
C TRP A 372 6.66 -4.65 2.51
N ARG A 373 7.03 -4.96 1.26
CA ARG A 373 6.97 -4.03 0.13
C ARG A 373 6.14 -4.63 -0.99
N GLU A 374 5.16 -3.89 -1.47
CA GLU A 374 4.33 -4.32 -2.59
C GLU A 374 4.99 -4.01 -3.94
N HIS A 375 4.78 -4.91 -4.90
CA HIS A 375 5.21 -4.81 -6.27
C HIS A 375 4.09 -5.25 -7.21
N LEU A 376 3.90 -4.54 -8.32
CA LEU A 376 2.82 -4.84 -9.28
C LEU A 376 3.34 -5.76 -10.39
N ILE A 377 2.53 -6.76 -10.76
CA ILE A 377 2.84 -7.73 -11.82
C ILE A 377 2.00 -7.43 -13.07
N ASP A 378 0.66 -7.50 -12.94
CA ASP A 378 -0.29 -7.18 -14.00
C ASP A 378 -1.36 -6.27 -13.43
N ALA A 379 -1.34 -4.99 -13.80
CA ALA A 379 -2.34 -4.00 -13.42
C ALA A 379 -2.52 -3.00 -14.56
N GLU A 380 -3.66 -2.31 -14.63
CA GLU A 380 -3.98 -1.44 -15.79
C GLU A 380 -2.90 -0.36 -16.05
N ASP A 381 -2.30 0.18 -15.01
CA ASP A 381 -1.22 1.17 -15.07
C ASP A 381 0.16 0.58 -15.40
N VAL A 382 0.29 -0.75 -15.40
CA VAL A 382 1.53 -1.51 -15.70
C VAL A 382 1.43 -2.23 -17.04
N ASN A 383 0.26 -2.77 -17.39
CA ASN A 383 0.05 -3.70 -18.50
C ASN A 383 -0.28 -3.05 -19.84
N GLY A 384 -0.12 -1.73 -19.95
CA GLY A 384 -0.43 -0.97 -21.15
C GLY A 384 -1.90 -0.55 -21.29
N GLY A 385 -2.67 -0.56 -20.19
CA GLY A 385 -4.03 -0.03 -20.13
C GLY A 385 -5.15 -1.06 -20.31
N VAL A 386 -4.86 -2.36 -20.15
CA VAL A 386 -5.88 -3.40 -20.14
C VAL A 386 -6.59 -3.37 -18.79
N ALA A 387 -7.88 -3.03 -18.82
CA ALA A 387 -8.72 -2.88 -17.64
C ALA A 387 -9.16 -4.24 -17.06
N ILE A 388 -8.24 -4.91 -16.37
CA ILE A 388 -8.52 -6.12 -15.58
C ILE A 388 -9.14 -5.74 -14.23
N ARG A 389 -10.19 -6.47 -13.81
CA ARG A 389 -11.04 -6.18 -12.63
C ARG A 389 -11.54 -7.47 -11.98
N GLY A 390 -11.69 -7.45 -10.65
CA GLY A 390 -12.24 -8.58 -9.89
C GLY A 390 -11.26 -9.75 -9.83
N GLY A 391 -10.07 -9.50 -9.28
CA GLY A 391 -9.05 -10.54 -9.16
C GLY A 391 -9.42 -11.58 -8.09
N ASP A 392 -9.77 -12.79 -8.50
CA ASP A 392 -10.36 -13.81 -7.63
C ASP A 392 -9.47 -15.06 -7.46
N GLY A 393 -8.83 -15.50 -8.55
CA GLY A 393 -7.99 -16.69 -8.56
C GLY A 393 -6.61 -16.44 -9.16
N VAL A 394 -5.61 -17.16 -8.64
CA VAL A 394 -4.23 -17.14 -9.13
C VAL A 394 -3.60 -18.52 -8.98
N ALA A 395 -2.81 -18.93 -9.96
CA ALA A 395 -2.03 -20.15 -9.95
C ALA A 395 -0.64 -19.91 -10.56
N MET A 396 0.35 -20.70 -10.15
CA MET A 396 1.73 -20.57 -10.62
C MET A 396 2.31 -21.90 -11.09
N ALA A 397 2.98 -21.87 -12.24
CA ALA A 397 3.75 -23.00 -12.79
C ALA A 397 4.71 -22.51 -13.88
N ASP A 398 5.75 -23.27 -14.18
CA ASP A 398 6.64 -23.02 -15.32
C ASP A 398 5.95 -23.48 -16.63
N LEU A 399 5.17 -22.59 -17.25
CA LEU A 399 4.30 -22.90 -18.40
C LEU A 399 5.10 -23.04 -19.69
N ASP A 400 6.25 -22.38 -19.80
CA ASP A 400 7.10 -22.41 -20.99
C ASP A 400 8.45 -23.12 -20.78
N ARG A 401 8.62 -23.75 -19.62
CA ARG A 401 9.73 -24.64 -19.25
C ARG A 401 11.09 -23.93 -19.31
N ASP A 402 11.12 -22.64 -18.99
CA ASP A 402 12.34 -21.84 -18.90
C ASP A 402 13.03 -21.95 -17.53
N GLY A 403 12.41 -22.66 -16.58
CA GLY A 403 12.88 -22.86 -15.22
C GLY A 403 12.38 -21.83 -14.23
N LYS A 404 11.45 -20.95 -14.62
CA LYS A 404 10.84 -19.92 -13.76
C LYS A 404 9.32 -20.13 -13.71
N ALA A 405 8.74 -19.82 -12.56
CA ALA A 405 7.29 -19.89 -12.41
C ALA A 405 6.62 -18.70 -13.10
N ASP A 406 5.69 -18.99 -13.99
CA ASP A 406 4.75 -18.04 -14.58
C ASP A 406 3.48 -17.95 -13.73
N ILE A 407 2.70 -16.89 -13.92
CA ILE A 407 1.47 -16.65 -13.16
C ILE A 407 0.27 -16.66 -14.11
N VAL A 408 -0.75 -17.44 -13.76
CA VAL A 408 -2.09 -17.37 -14.37
C VAL A 408 -3.02 -16.69 -13.38
N SER A 409 -3.73 -15.65 -13.82
CA SER A 409 -4.69 -14.92 -12.98
C SER A 409 -6.03 -14.74 -13.69
N VAL A 410 -7.10 -14.72 -12.90
CA VAL A 410 -8.46 -14.55 -13.39
C VAL A 410 -9.10 -13.30 -12.81
N HIS A 411 -9.92 -12.66 -13.65
CA HIS A 411 -10.46 -11.32 -13.39
C HIS A 411 -11.97 -11.32 -13.70
N GLU A 412 -12.78 -11.68 -12.70
CA GLU A 412 -14.23 -11.92 -12.73
C GLU A 412 -14.98 -10.74 -13.39
N ASP A 413 -14.92 -9.56 -12.77
CA ASP A 413 -15.67 -8.34 -13.16
C ASP A 413 -15.37 -7.89 -14.59
N SER A 414 -14.15 -8.15 -15.08
CA SER A 414 -13.72 -7.77 -16.43
C SER A 414 -13.80 -8.90 -17.46
N GLY A 415 -13.96 -10.15 -17.01
CA GLY A 415 -13.94 -11.36 -17.84
C GLY A 415 -12.60 -11.56 -18.56
N HIS A 416 -11.49 -11.65 -17.82
CA HIS A 416 -10.17 -11.96 -18.39
C HIS A 416 -9.49 -13.13 -17.66
N ILE A 417 -8.78 -13.94 -18.44
CA ILE A 417 -7.70 -14.81 -17.95
C ILE A 417 -6.39 -14.28 -18.52
N ARG A 418 -5.42 -14.04 -17.65
CA ARG A 418 -4.14 -13.39 -17.96
C ARG A 418 -3.00 -14.31 -17.59
N ILE A 419 -1.95 -14.32 -18.41
CA ILE A 419 -0.68 -14.99 -18.10
C ILE A 419 0.40 -13.92 -17.98
N ALA A 420 1.16 -13.95 -16.89
CA ALA A 420 2.41 -13.22 -16.74
C ALA A 420 3.57 -14.21 -16.82
N PHE A 421 4.23 -14.26 -17.99
CA PHE A 421 5.42 -15.08 -18.16
C PHE A 421 6.63 -14.41 -17.53
N ALA A 422 7.39 -15.14 -16.73
CA ALA A 422 8.55 -14.63 -16.03
C ALA A 422 9.66 -14.20 -17.01
N GLY A 423 10.26 -13.05 -16.71
CA GLY A 423 11.39 -12.45 -17.41
C GLY A 423 12.69 -12.69 -16.66
N THR A 424 13.66 -11.79 -16.85
CA THR A 424 15.02 -11.95 -16.28
C THR A 424 15.13 -11.63 -14.81
N GLY A 425 14.30 -10.73 -14.28
CA GLY A 425 14.26 -10.35 -12.87
C GLY A 425 12.84 -10.41 -12.29
N PRO A 426 12.68 -10.18 -10.98
CA PRO A 426 11.40 -10.37 -10.26
C PRO A 426 10.27 -9.41 -10.66
N GLN A 427 10.59 -8.38 -11.45
CA GLN A 427 9.65 -7.36 -11.96
C GLN A 427 9.49 -7.42 -13.49
N ASP A 428 10.19 -8.34 -14.16
CA ASP A 428 10.20 -8.43 -15.62
C ASP A 428 9.16 -9.46 -16.04
N TRP A 429 8.05 -9.01 -16.63
CA TRP A 429 6.92 -9.87 -17.00
C TRP A 429 6.49 -9.67 -18.45
N HIS A 430 6.27 -10.77 -19.16
CA HIS A 430 5.62 -10.76 -20.47
C HIS A 430 4.15 -11.12 -20.31
N LEU A 431 3.28 -10.11 -20.40
CA LEU A 431 1.86 -10.23 -20.12
C LEU A 431 1.05 -10.57 -21.38
N VAL A 432 0.18 -11.59 -21.29
CA VAL A 432 -0.66 -12.09 -22.39
C VAL A 432 -2.10 -12.30 -21.90
N THR A 433 -3.09 -11.98 -22.74
CA THR A 433 -4.48 -12.42 -22.53
C THR A 433 -4.63 -13.84 -23.06
N LEU A 434 -4.92 -14.80 -22.18
CA LEU A 434 -5.26 -16.17 -22.56
C LEU A 434 -6.70 -16.28 -23.07
N GLY A 435 -7.63 -15.63 -22.36
CA GLY A 435 -9.06 -15.60 -22.70
C GLY A 435 -9.70 -14.30 -22.25
N GLU A 436 -10.71 -13.84 -22.99
CA GLU A 436 -11.48 -12.64 -22.66
C GLU A 436 -12.95 -12.72 -23.08
N GLY A 437 -13.79 -11.92 -22.42
CA GLY A 437 -15.20 -11.73 -22.76
C GLY A 437 -16.07 -12.94 -22.44
N ALA A 438 -17.09 -13.19 -23.26
CA ALA A 438 -18.13 -14.19 -22.98
C ALA A 438 -17.63 -15.64 -22.83
N MET A 439 -16.43 -15.94 -23.34
CA MET A 439 -15.82 -17.26 -23.22
C MET A 439 -15.34 -17.54 -21.78
N VAL A 440 -15.01 -16.49 -21.02
CA VAL A 440 -14.47 -16.58 -19.65
C VAL A 440 -15.19 -15.58 -18.74
N ALA A 441 -16.48 -15.37 -18.98
CA ALA A 441 -17.29 -14.42 -18.22
C ALA A 441 -17.42 -14.89 -16.77
N ALA A 442 -17.22 -13.95 -15.83
CA ALA A 442 -17.20 -14.22 -14.40
C ALA A 442 -16.30 -15.41 -14.03
N VAL A 443 -15.08 -15.41 -14.55
CA VAL A 443 -14.09 -16.44 -14.20
C VAL A 443 -13.64 -16.24 -12.74
N GLU A 444 -13.68 -17.31 -11.95
CA GLU A 444 -13.47 -17.29 -10.49
C GLU A 444 -12.16 -17.96 -10.08
N ASP A 445 -11.77 -19.03 -10.78
CA ASP A 445 -10.64 -19.87 -10.38
C ASP A 445 -9.95 -20.53 -11.57
N VAL A 446 -8.68 -20.91 -11.37
CA VAL A 446 -7.84 -21.60 -12.34
C VAL A 446 -6.99 -22.69 -11.69
N ALA A 447 -6.80 -23.78 -12.40
CA ALA A 447 -5.84 -24.84 -12.07
C ALA A 447 -4.90 -25.10 -13.25
N ILE A 448 -3.66 -25.47 -12.93
CA ILE A 448 -2.60 -25.73 -13.91
C ILE A 448 -2.13 -27.17 -13.79
N GLY A 449 -2.00 -27.88 -14.91
CA GLY A 449 -1.55 -29.27 -14.95
C GLY A 449 -1.49 -29.81 -16.36
N ASP A 450 -0.69 -30.84 -16.62
CA ASP A 450 -0.59 -31.48 -17.94
C ASP A 450 -1.77 -32.46 -18.16
N LEU A 451 -2.91 -31.96 -18.69
CA LEU A 451 -4.11 -32.78 -18.90
C LEU A 451 -4.03 -33.64 -20.17
N ASN A 452 -3.16 -33.31 -21.13
CA ASN A 452 -3.04 -34.06 -22.38
C ASN A 452 -1.84 -35.05 -22.40
N GLY A 453 -0.97 -34.99 -21.39
CA GLY A 453 0.19 -35.87 -21.20
C GLY A 453 1.37 -35.56 -22.12
N ASP A 454 1.46 -34.34 -22.68
CA ASP A 454 2.51 -33.95 -23.62
C ASP A 454 3.77 -33.34 -22.96
N GLY A 455 3.73 -33.15 -21.64
CA GLY A 455 4.80 -32.62 -20.82
C GLY A 455 4.84 -31.10 -20.73
N TRP A 456 3.79 -30.40 -21.18
CA TRP A 456 3.58 -28.97 -21.00
C TRP A 456 2.34 -28.72 -20.13
N PRO A 457 2.42 -27.89 -19.08
CA PRO A 457 1.25 -27.65 -18.24
C PRO A 457 0.16 -26.88 -18.99
N ASP A 458 -1.05 -27.43 -18.98
CA ASP A 458 -2.28 -26.82 -19.49
C ASP A 458 -3.01 -26.02 -18.41
N ILE A 459 -4.08 -25.32 -18.79
CA ILE A 459 -4.89 -24.50 -17.88
C ILE A 459 -6.37 -24.93 -17.93
N MET A 460 -6.96 -25.13 -16.76
CA MET A 460 -8.39 -25.30 -16.57
C MET A 460 -8.95 -24.13 -15.78
N ALA A 461 -10.09 -23.56 -16.18
CA ALA A 461 -10.73 -22.46 -15.47
C ALA A 461 -12.20 -22.73 -15.14
N ALA A 462 -12.65 -22.21 -13.99
CA ALA A 462 -14.03 -22.22 -13.55
C ALA A 462 -14.70 -20.86 -13.80
N CYS A 463 -15.83 -20.87 -14.52
CA CYS A 463 -16.60 -19.66 -14.81
C CYS A 463 -17.95 -19.67 -14.08
N GLU A 464 -18.18 -18.66 -13.23
CA GLU A 464 -19.38 -18.49 -12.40
C GLU A 464 -20.65 -18.35 -13.26
N GLU A 465 -20.56 -17.80 -14.47
CA GLU A 465 -21.73 -17.60 -15.32
C GLU A 465 -21.94 -18.70 -16.38
N GLY A 466 -21.26 -19.87 -16.29
CA GLY A 466 -21.72 -20.97 -17.16
C GLY A 466 -21.05 -22.33 -17.15
N HIS A 467 -19.72 -22.42 -17.17
CA HIS A 467 -19.02 -23.64 -17.61
C HIS A 467 -17.61 -23.76 -17.02
N LEU A 468 -16.99 -24.92 -17.22
CA LEU A 468 -15.53 -25.03 -17.12
C LEU A 468 -14.92 -24.90 -18.52
N ILE A 469 -13.71 -24.35 -18.63
CA ILE A 469 -12.99 -24.23 -19.91
C ILE A 469 -11.56 -24.73 -19.78
N TYR A 470 -11.13 -25.50 -20.78
CA TYR A 470 -9.76 -26.02 -20.89
C TYR A 470 -9.00 -25.24 -21.97
N PHE A 471 -7.73 -24.94 -21.71
CA PHE A 471 -6.76 -24.35 -22.64
C PHE A 471 -5.52 -25.24 -22.77
N GLU A 472 -5.26 -25.70 -23.98
CA GLU A 472 -4.10 -26.51 -24.34
C GLU A 472 -2.87 -25.63 -24.56
N ASN A 473 -1.79 -25.93 -23.84
CA ASN A 473 -0.51 -25.24 -23.99
C ASN A 473 0.15 -25.62 -25.32
N PRO A 474 0.48 -24.67 -26.20
CA PRO A 474 1.11 -24.95 -27.50
C PRO A 474 2.62 -25.26 -27.38
N GLY A 475 3.09 -25.58 -26.18
CA GLY A 475 4.46 -25.94 -25.84
C GLY A 475 5.43 -24.76 -25.94
N PRO A 476 6.59 -24.89 -26.63
CA PRO A 476 7.61 -23.83 -26.67
C PRO A 476 7.15 -22.47 -27.24
N GLN A 477 5.94 -22.42 -27.81
CA GLN A 477 5.38 -21.22 -28.40
C GLN A 477 4.32 -20.55 -27.50
N ALA A 478 4.18 -20.98 -26.24
CA ALA A 478 3.22 -20.51 -25.25
C ALA A 478 3.10 -18.97 -25.16
N ARG A 479 4.23 -18.25 -25.26
CA ARG A 479 4.26 -16.77 -25.22
C ARG A 479 3.70 -16.08 -26.47
N SER A 480 3.55 -16.79 -27.59
CA SER A 480 3.37 -16.17 -28.91
C SER A 480 2.18 -16.69 -29.71
N LEU A 481 1.70 -17.91 -29.42
CA LEU A 481 0.54 -18.49 -30.06
C LEU A 481 -0.68 -18.38 -29.16
N ALA A 482 -1.85 -18.20 -29.78
CA ALA A 482 -3.11 -18.41 -29.08
C ALA A 482 -3.25 -19.88 -28.72
N TRP A 483 -3.63 -20.15 -27.47
CA TRP A 483 -3.84 -21.50 -26.97
C TRP A 483 -5.17 -22.03 -27.52
N SER A 484 -5.18 -23.30 -27.94
CA SER A 484 -6.42 -23.96 -28.33
C SER A 484 -7.28 -24.15 -27.08
N SER A 485 -8.60 -23.99 -27.19
CA SER A 485 -9.49 -24.15 -26.04
C SER A 485 -10.76 -24.90 -26.39
N ILE A 486 -11.37 -25.48 -25.35
CA ILE A 486 -12.67 -26.13 -25.44
C ILE A 486 -13.47 -25.89 -24.18
N ILE A 487 -14.77 -25.68 -24.35
CA ILE A 487 -15.75 -25.72 -23.27
C ILE A 487 -16.35 -27.12 -23.29
N PRO A 488 -16.09 -28.00 -22.31
CA PRO A 488 -16.67 -29.33 -22.31
C PRO A 488 -18.20 -29.25 -22.19
N GLU A 489 -18.92 -29.83 -23.14
CA GLU A 489 -20.39 -29.75 -23.23
C GLU A 489 -21.08 -30.25 -21.95
N VAL A 490 -20.46 -31.23 -21.27
CA VAL A 490 -20.94 -31.78 -20.00
C VAL A 490 -21.02 -30.75 -18.87
N THR A 491 -20.25 -29.66 -18.94
CA THR A 491 -20.22 -28.58 -17.93
C THR A 491 -21.16 -27.42 -18.23
N THR A 492 -21.68 -27.33 -19.47
CA THR A 492 -22.42 -26.16 -19.96
C THR A 492 -23.88 -26.18 -19.51
N GLY A 493 -24.41 -25.01 -19.10
CA GLY A 493 -25.82 -24.87 -18.71
C GLY A 493 -26.16 -25.56 -17.40
N ARG A 494 -25.13 -25.83 -16.58
CA ARG A 494 -25.22 -26.53 -15.30
C ARG A 494 -25.10 -25.60 -14.09
N GLY A 495 -25.16 -24.29 -14.30
CA GLY A 495 -25.06 -23.31 -13.21
C GLY A 495 -23.67 -22.70 -13.12
N SER A 496 -23.28 -22.36 -11.90
CA SER A 496 -22.11 -21.52 -11.62
C SER A 496 -20.96 -22.32 -11.02
N TRP A 497 -19.82 -22.36 -11.72
CA TRP A 497 -18.61 -23.03 -11.27
C TRP A 497 -17.71 -22.05 -10.50
N LEU A 498 -17.34 -22.39 -9.27
CA LEU A 498 -16.58 -21.50 -8.36
C LEU A 498 -15.13 -21.90 -8.17
N ARG A 499 -14.83 -23.20 -8.20
CA ARG A 499 -13.50 -23.74 -7.93
C ARG A 499 -13.20 -24.89 -8.87
N VAL A 500 -11.93 -25.02 -9.24
CA VAL A 500 -11.43 -26.13 -10.05
C VAL A 500 -10.07 -26.59 -9.54
N PHE A 501 -9.86 -27.90 -9.50
CA PHE A 501 -8.59 -28.51 -9.12
C PHE A 501 -8.24 -29.63 -10.09
N LEU A 502 -6.95 -29.96 -10.15
CA LEU A 502 -6.42 -31.03 -10.99
C LEU A 502 -5.62 -32.00 -10.13
N ALA A 503 -5.93 -33.28 -10.21
CA ALA A 503 -5.17 -34.36 -9.58
C ALA A 503 -5.55 -35.71 -10.21
N ASP A 504 -4.66 -36.70 -10.12
CA ASP A 504 -4.97 -38.09 -10.53
C ASP A 504 -5.72 -38.79 -9.39
N LEU A 505 -7.06 -38.70 -9.36
CA LEU A 505 -7.86 -39.25 -8.26
C LEU A 505 -8.11 -40.76 -8.44
N ASN A 506 -8.10 -41.24 -9.68
CA ASN A 506 -8.37 -42.64 -9.99
C ASN A 506 -7.09 -43.51 -10.06
N GLY A 507 -5.91 -42.89 -10.00
CA GLY A 507 -4.60 -43.55 -9.99
C GLY A 507 -4.16 -44.12 -11.34
N ASP A 508 -4.70 -43.63 -12.46
CA ASP A 508 -4.38 -44.12 -13.81
C ASP A 508 -3.20 -43.38 -14.48
N GLY A 509 -2.66 -42.36 -13.81
CA GLY A 509 -1.55 -41.53 -14.27
C GLY A 509 -1.97 -40.33 -15.14
N GLN A 510 -3.27 -40.16 -15.40
CA GLN A 510 -3.84 -38.99 -16.05
C GLN A 510 -4.44 -38.04 -14.98
N LEU A 511 -4.23 -36.74 -15.13
CA LEU A 511 -4.90 -35.76 -14.28
C LEU A 511 -6.41 -35.74 -14.56
N ASP A 512 -7.20 -35.86 -13.49
CA ASP A 512 -8.64 -35.63 -13.47
C ASP A 512 -8.97 -34.19 -13.03
N VAL A 513 -10.22 -33.76 -13.23
CA VAL A 513 -10.70 -32.44 -12.82
C VAL A 513 -11.76 -32.55 -11.74
N THR A 514 -11.55 -31.97 -10.56
CA THR A 514 -12.62 -31.76 -9.58
C THR A 514 -13.09 -30.31 -9.61
N ALA A 515 -14.40 -30.10 -9.47
CA ALA A 515 -14.95 -28.75 -9.50
C ALA A 515 -16.20 -28.60 -8.64
N ALA A 516 -16.35 -27.41 -8.05
CA ALA A 516 -17.49 -27.02 -7.24
C ALA A 516 -18.47 -26.16 -8.04
N ASN A 517 -19.71 -26.62 -8.17
CA ASN A 517 -20.78 -25.92 -8.85
C ASN A 517 -21.85 -25.49 -7.84
N LYS A 518 -22.05 -24.18 -7.62
CA LYS A 518 -23.01 -23.64 -6.63
C LYS A 518 -24.48 -23.73 -7.06
N GLY A 519 -24.79 -24.31 -8.22
CA GLY A 519 -26.13 -24.37 -8.79
C GLY A 519 -26.50 -23.10 -9.55
N GLY A 520 -27.77 -22.69 -9.52
CA GLY A 520 -28.23 -21.47 -10.19
C GLY A 520 -27.49 -20.21 -9.69
N THR A 521 -27.32 -19.22 -10.58
CA THR A 521 -26.57 -17.97 -10.30
C THR A 521 -27.10 -17.23 -9.08
N ASN A 522 -28.43 -17.25 -8.86
CA ASN A 522 -29.06 -16.70 -7.67
C ASN A 522 -29.24 -17.78 -6.59
N ILE A 523 -28.45 -17.68 -5.52
CA ILE A 523 -28.49 -18.59 -4.36
C ILE A 523 -29.67 -18.32 -3.41
N ILE A 524 -30.36 -17.19 -3.56
CA ILE A 524 -31.48 -16.78 -2.70
C ILE A 524 -32.83 -17.16 -3.32
N ALA A 525 -32.94 -17.26 -4.65
CA ALA A 525 -34.15 -17.62 -5.37
C ALA A 525 -34.33 -19.15 -5.42
N PRO A 526 -35.28 -19.74 -4.65
CA PRO A 526 -35.43 -21.20 -4.58
C PRO A 526 -35.77 -21.84 -5.93
N GLU A 527 -36.48 -21.12 -6.80
CA GLU A 527 -36.85 -21.57 -8.15
C GLU A 527 -35.64 -21.84 -9.07
N ASP A 528 -34.53 -21.13 -8.90
CA ASP A 528 -33.31 -21.34 -9.68
C ASP A 528 -32.54 -22.57 -9.17
N GLN A 529 -32.54 -22.79 -7.86
CA GLN A 529 -31.89 -23.93 -7.21
C GLN A 529 -32.64 -25.25 -7.46
N GLU A 530 -33.98 -25.22 -7.58
CA GLU A 530 -34.77 -26.41 -7.95
C GLU A 530 -34.53 -26.86 -9.41
N ARG A 531 -34.12 -25.94 -10.29
CA ARG A 531 -33.89 -26.19 -11.72
C ARG A 531 -32.46 -26.65 -12.01
N ILE A 532 -31.47 -26.11 -11.29
CA ILE A 532 -30.05 -26.37 -11.50
C ILE A 532 -29.44 -26.82 -10.17
N LYS A 533 -29.20 -28.13 -10.06
CA LYS A 533 -28.64 -28.73 -8.85
C LYS A 533 -27.18 -28.35 -8.67
N SER A 534 -26.84 -27.97 -7.44
CA SER A 534 -25.45 -27.80 -7.02
C SER A 534 -24.75 -29.15 -6.83
N THR A 535 -23.49 -29.22 -7.27
CA THR A 535 -22.69 -30.44 -7.27
C THR A 535 -21.21 -30.18 -6.93
N THR A 536 -20.61 -31.12 -6.21
CA THR A 536 -19.17 -31.38 -6.28
C THR A 536 -18.98 -32.49 -7.31
N SER A 537 -18.31 -32.18 -8.42
CA SER A 537 -18.16 -33.09 -9.56
C SER A 537 -16.69 -33.46 -9.79
N LEU A 538 -16.48 -34.70 -10.25
CA LEU A 538 -15.24 -35.21 -10.82
C LEU A 538 -15.45 -35.39 -12.33
N PHE A 539 -14.48 -34.96 -13.14
CA PHE A 539 -14.44 -35.20 -14.57
C PHE A 539 -13.22 -36.03 -14.91
N LEU A 540 -13.49 -37.22 -15.46
CA LEU A 540 -12.49 -38.14 -15.98
C LEU A 540 -12.25 -37.88 -17.46
N LEU A 541 -11.02 -38.09 -17.91
CA LEU A 541 -10.61 -37.92 -19.31
C LEU A 541 -10.37 -39.26 -19.99
N ASP A 542 -11.29 -39.65 -20.90
CA ASP A 542 -11.19 -40.83 -21.75
C ASP A 542 -10.65 -40.44 -23.15
N GLY A 543 -9.45 -39.85 -23.22
CA GLY A 543 -8.79 -39.42 -24.47
C GLY A 543 -8.34 -37.94 -24.47
N PRO A 544 -8.00 -37.37 -25.65
CA PRO A 544 -7.48 -35.99 -25.73
C PRO A 544 -8.48 -34.94 -25.21
N PRO A 545 -8.06 -34.00 -24.35
CA PRO A 545 -8.96 -33.00 -23.77
C PRO A 545 -9.69 -32.10 -24.78
N LEU A 546 -9.11 -31.84 -25.96
CA LEU A 546 -9.77 -31.08 -27.03
C LEU A 546 -10.88 -31.87 -27.78
N ASP A 547 -11.18 -33.11 -27.41
CA ASP A 547 -12.33 -33.88 -27.89
C ASP A 547 -13.46 -33.84 -26.87
N GLN A 548 -14.63 -33.34 -27.27
CA GLN A 548 -15.84 -33.31 -26.41
C GLN A 548 -16.20 -34.68 -25.83
N SER A 549 -15.93 -35.76 -26.58
CA SER A 549 -16.27 -37.12 -26.16
C SER A 549 -15.35 -37.70 -25.09
N SER A 550 -14.22 -37.05 -24.80
CA SER A 550 -13.29 -37.48 -23.76
C SER A 550 -13.73 -37.10 -22.36
N TRP A 551 -14.65 -36.15 -22.20
CA TRP A 551 -15.06 -35.66 -20.88
C TRP A 551 -16.22 -36.48 -20.30
N ARG A 552 -16.01 -37.09 -19.14
CA ARG A 552 -17.05 -37.86 -18.42
C ARG A 552 -17.19 -37.38 -16.98
N GLU A 553 -18.40 -36.95 -16.61
CA GLU A 553 -18.72 -36.51 -15.24
C GLU A 553 -19.11 -37.70 -14.34
N GLN A 554 -18.57 -37.69 -13.12
CA GLN A 554 -19.13 -38.35 -11.94
C GLN A 554 -19.47 -37.28 -10.89
N VAL A 555 -20.74 -37.24 -10.48
CA VAL A 555 -21.15 -36.39 -9.34
C VAL A 555 -20.75 -37.09 -8.04
N LEU A 556 -19.91 -36.45 -7.22
CA LEU A 556 -19.43 -36.99 -5.94
C LEU A 556 -20.38 -36.61 -4.79
N LEU A 557 -20.89 -35.38 -4.82
CA LEU A 557 -21.85 -34.87 -3.85
C LEU A 557 -22.86 -33.96 -4.58
N SER A 558 -24.14 -34.02 -4.19
CA SER A 558 -25.21 -33.20 -4.78
C SER A 558 -26.17 -32.67 -3.73
N ASP A 559 -26.99 -31.70 -4.12
CA ASP A 559 -28.06 -31.08 -3.31
C ASP A 559 -27.53 -30.24 -2.13
N GLU A 560 -26.30 -29.76 -2.25
CA GLU A 560 -25.60 -28.90 -1.30
C GLU A 560 -24.91 -27.79 -2.07
N ILE A 561 -25.07 -26.52 -1.67
CA ILE A 561 -24.44 -25.38 -2.39
C ILE A 561 -22.92 -25.48 -2.24
N ALA A 562 -22.29 -26.11 -3.23
CA ALA A 562 -20.88 -26.41 -3.29
C ALA A 562 -20.06 -25.13 -3.48
N ASN A 563 -18.94 -25.05 -2.78
CA ASN A 563 -18.00 -23.93 -2.89
C ASN A 563 -16.51 -24.34 -2.86
N THR A 564 -16.20 -25.63 -2.65
CA THR A 564 -14.86 -26.21 -2.83
C THR A 564 -14.95 -27.69 -3.24
N ALA A 565 -13.87 -28.21 -3.80
CA ALA A 565 -13.71 -29.59 -4.31
C ALA A 565 -12.23 -30.02 -4.27
N GLN A 566 -11.49 -29.63 -3.23
CA GLN A 566 -10.04 -29.76 -3.15
C GLN A 566 -9.59 -31.22 -2.95
N PRO A 567 -8.76 -31.80 -3.83
CA PRO A 567 -8.18 -33.12 -3.64
C PRO A 567 -7.17 -33.16 -2.49
N VAL A 568 -7.16 -34.22 -1.68
CA VAL A 568 -6.24 -34.41 -0.54
C VAL A 568 -6.18 -35.88 -0.14
N ASP A 569 -5.00 -36.45 0.15
CA ASP A 569 -4.88 -37.75 0.84
C ASP A 569 -4.97 -37.50 2.34
N VAL A 570 -6.20 -37.47 2.90
CA VAL A 570 -6.38 -37.04 4.29
C VAL A 570 -6.18 -38.19 5.27
N ASP A 571 -6.43 -39.44 4.90
CA ASP A 571 -6.25 -40.59 5.79
C ASP A 571 -4.90 -41.31 5.63
N GLY A 572 -4.09 -40.91 4.65
CA GLY A 572 -2.72 -41.37 4.44
C GLY A 572 -2.63 -42.76 3.83
N ASP A 573 -3.70 -43.24 3.18
CA ASP A 573 -3.74 -44.56 2.55
C ASP A 573 -3.15 -44.57 1.12
N GLY A 574 -2.88 -43.38 0.56
CA GLY A 574 -2.24 -43.15 -0.71
C GLY A 574 -3.20 -42.98 -1.89
N ASP A 575 -4.52 -43.09 -1.69
CA ASP A 575 -5.49 -42.55 -2.63
C ASP A 575 -5.92 -41.12 -2.26
N LEU A 576 -6.41 -40.37 -3.25
CA LEU A 576 -6.84 -38.99 -3.02
C LEU A 576 -8.34 -38.95 -2.70
N ASP A 577 -8.65 -38.27 -1.60
CA ASP A 577 -9.98 -37.86 -1.18
C ASP A 577 -10.33 -36.47 -1.71
N VAL A 578 -11.55 -36.01 -1.42
CA VAL A 578 -12.00 -34.65 -1.78
C VAL A 578 -12.59 -33.93 -0.58
N LEU A 579 -12.03 -32.77 -0.23
CA LEU A 579 -12.69 -31.80 0.64
C LEU A 579 -13.81 -31.10 -0.14
N ALA A 580 -15.02 -31.22 0.38
CA ALA A 580 -16.22 -30.56 -0.14
C ALA A 580 -16.88 -29.70 0.94
N ALA A 581 -17.64 -28.70 0.54
CA ALA A 581 -18.34 -27.84 1.50
C ALA A 581 -19.69 -27.36 1.00
N ALA A 582 -20.58 -27.08 1.96
CA ALA A 582 -21.94 -26.60 1.73
C ALA A 582 -22.09 -25.17 2.28
N ARG A 583 -21.96 -24.18 1.40
CA ARG A 583 -21.89 -22.74 1.74
C ARG A 583 -23.03 -22.27 2.65
N ASN A 584 -24.29 -22.59 2.33
CA ASN A 584 -25.43 -22.07 3.11
C ASN A 584 -25.61 -22.76 4.47
N ARG A 585 -25.19 -24.02 4.61
CA ARG A 585 -25.23 -24.73 5.89
C ARG A 585 -23.99 -24.47 6.74
N GLN A 586 -22.93 -23.93 6.14
CA GLN A 586 -21.61 -23.75 6.77
C GLN A 586 -21.12 -25.09 7.32
N GLU A 587 -21.12 -26.11 6.45
CA GLU A 587 -20.63 -27.44 6.76
C GLU A 587 -19.56 -27.85 5.75
N ILE A 588 -18.62 -28.68 6.19
CA ILE A 588 -17.55 -29.24 5.37
C ILE A 588 -17.53 -30.77 5.51
N PHE A 589 -17.09 -31.44 4.45
CA PHE A 589 -17.14 -32.88 4.27
C PHE A 589 -15.82 -33.39 3.70
N ILE A 590 -15.38 -34.56 4.15
CA ILE A 590 -14.41 -35.38 3.42
C ILE A 590 -15.21 -36.40 2.62
N LEU A 591 -15.03 -36.39 1.30
CA LEU A 591 -15.48 -37.45 0.42
C LEU A 591 -14.30 -38.42 0.31
N GLU A 592 -14.35 -39.49 1.11
CA GLU A 592 -13.31 -40.50 1.20
C GLU A 592 -13.39 -41.47 0.01
N ASN A 593 -12.32 -41.63 -0.75
CA ASN A 593 -12.21 -42.64 -1.78
C ASN A 593 -12.00 -44.01 -1.12
N ARG A 594 -12.86 -44.99 -1.46
CA ARG A 594 -12.75 -46.34 -0.89
C ARG A 594 -12.22 -47.36 -1.89
N SER A 595 -12.38 -47.06 -3.18
CA SER A 595 -11.93 -47.89 -4.29
C SER A 595 -12.26 -47.22 -5.62
N VAL A 596 -11.43 -47.53 -6.61
CA VAL A 596 -11.67 -47.18 -8.02
C VAL A 596 -12.38 -48.36 -8.71
N ARG A 597 -13.47 -48.07 -9.41
CA ARG A 597 -14.25 -49.06 -10.18
C ARG A 597 -13.58 -49.33 -11.52
N ALA A 598 -14.01 -50.40 -12.19
CA ALA A 598 -13.42 -50.84 -13.46
C ALA A 598 -13.56 -49.82 -14.61
N ASP A 599 -14.45 -48.85 -14.49
CA ASP A 599 -14.65 -47.75 -15.43
C ASP A 599 -13.98 -46.44 -14.95
N GLY A 600 -13.06 -46.49 -13.99
CA GLY A 600 -12.36 -45.32 -13.44
C GLY A 600 -13.17 -44.51 -12.43
N THR A 601 -14.47 -44.76 -12.27
CA THR A 601 -15.29 -44.01 -11.31
C THR A 601 -14.96 -44.39 -9.86
N LEU A 602 -15.08 -43.44 -8.94
CA LEU A 602 -14.73 -43.62 -7.54
C LEU A 602 -15.92 -44.13 -6.72
N ASP A 603 -15.66 -44.98 -5.73
CA ASP A 603 -16.63 -45.36 -4.70
C ASP A 603 -16.41 -44.50 -3.45
N MET A 604 -17.23 -43.46 -3.27
CA MET A 604 -17.03 -42.45 -2.23
C MET A 604 -17.82 -42.75 -0.95
N THR A 605 -17.20 -42.51 0.21
CA THR A 605 -17.88 -42.41 1.51
C THR A 605 -17.87 -40.97 2.02
N VAL A 606 -19.01 -40.44 2.44
CA VAL A 606 -19.13 -39.05 2.89
C VAL A 606 -18.99 -38.95 4.40
N HIS A 607 -17.95 -38.25 4.88
CA HIS A 607 -17.76 -37.90 6.29
C HIS A 607 -17.99 -36.42 6.50
N ARG A 608 -18.97 -36.07 7.34
CA ARG A 608 -19.12 -34.69 7.81
C ARG A 608 -18.06 -34.40 8.88
N ILE A 609 -17.32 -33.30 8.73
CA ILE A 609 -16.43 -32.82 9.78
C ILE A 609 -17.26 -32.21 10.91
N ASN A 610 -17.22 -32.86 12.08
CA ASN A 610 -17.88 -32.37 13.29
C ASN A 610 -16.88 -31.61 14.15
N ILE A 611 -17.08 -30.32 14.35
CA ILE A 611 -16.14 -29.48 15.09
C ILE A 611 -16.39 -29.57 16.59
N ARG A 612 -15.32 -29.78 17.37
CA ARG A 612 -15.32 -29.72 18.83
C ARG A 612 -14.22 -28.79 19.33
N ALA A 613 -14.56 -27.83 20.19
CA ALA A 613 -13.57 -26.93 20.78
C ALA A 613 -12.55 -27.68 21.67
N ALA A 614 -11.27 -27.30 21.56
CA ALA A 614 -10.21 -27.68 22.49
C ALA A 614 -10.26 -26.91 23.83
N PHE A 615 -11.13 -25.91 23.94
CA PHE A 615 -11.24 -24.98 25.06
C PHE A 615 -12.64 -24.98 25.68
N GLY A 616 -12.77 -24.38 26.87
CA GLY A 616 -14.07 -24.22 27.52
C GLY A 616 -15.00 -23.29 26.72
N VAL A 617 -16.21 -23.75 26.42
CA VAL A 617 -17.23 -23.02 25.66
C VAL A 617 -18.52 -22.85 26.48
N PRO A 618 -19.29 -21.77 26.28
CA PRO A 618 -20.59 -21.60 26.92
C PRO A 618 -21.62 -22.63 26.40
N SER A 619 -22.71 -22.80 27.15
CA SER A 619 -23.81 -23.67 26.74
C SER A 619 -24.46 -23.15 25.46
N GLY A 620 -24.72 -24.05 24.49
CA GLY A 620 -25.30 -23.70 23.20
C GLY A 620 -24.32 -23.07 22.22
N TRP A 621 -23.01 -23.14 22.49
CA TRP A 621 -21.99 -22.74 21.54
C TRP A 621 -21.93 -23.69 20.34
N GLU A 622 -21.74 -23.14 19.15
CA GLU A 622 -21.53 -23.85 17.90
C GLU A 622 -20.41 -23.17 17.10
N ALA A 623 -19.55 -23.98 16.47
CA ALA A 623 -18.62 -23.56 15.43
C ALA A 623 -19.00 -24.20 14.10
N ARG A 624 -18.89 -23.41 13.03
CA ARG A 624 -19.21 -23.79 11.66
C ARG A 624 -18.12 -23.28 10.72
N ALA A 625 -17.92 -23.95 9.60
CA ALA A 625 -16.91 -23.60 8.60
C ALA A 625 -17.45 -23.92 7.20
N ASN A 626 -16.98 -23.23 6.17
CA ASN A 626 -17.39 -23.49 4.79
C ASN A 626 -16.22 -23.78 3.83
N ALA A 627 -14.97 -23.76 4.31
CA ALA A 627 -13.77 -24.09 3.53
C ALA A 627 -13.75 -23.52 2.10
N PHE A 628 -14.23 -22.29 1.89
CA PHE A 628 -14.05 -21.64 0.58
C PHE A 628 -12.56 -21.47 0.27
N GLN A 629 -11.81 -21.01 1.26
CA GLN A 629 -10.36 -21.14 1.30
C GLN A 629 -9.98 -22.03 2.48
N SER A 630 -9.00 -22.88 2.26
CA SER A 630 -8.47 -23.84 3.23
C SER A 630 -7.07 -24.28 2.84
N ASP A 631 -6.31 -24.70 3.84
CA ASP A 631 -4.98 -25.27 3.63
C ASP A 631 -4.74 -26.43 4.59
N TRP A 632 -3.84 -27.33 4.22
CA TRP A 632 -3.61 -28.61 4.89
C TRP A 632 -2.15 -28.74 5.33
N ALA A 633 -1.93 -29.05 6.60
CA ALA A 633 -0.61 -29.39 7.12
C ALA A 633 -0.71 -30.17 8.43
N ASP A 634 0.30 -30.99 8.72
CA ASP A 634 0.50 -31.56 10.05
C ASP A 634 1.05 -30.49 11.00
N LEU A 635 0.17 -29.77 11.71
CA LEU A 635 0.55 -28.60 12.51
C LEU A 635 1.06 -28.97 13.90
N ASP A 636 0.79 -30.19 14.38
CA ASP A 636 1.26 -30.67 15.68
C ASP A 636 2.26 -31.83 15.63
N GLY A 637 2.63 -32.28 14.44
CA GLY A 637 3.65 -33.29 14.21
C GLY A 637 3.19 -34.71 14.54
N ASP A 638 1.88 -34.97 14.51
CA ASP A 638 1.32 -36.29 14.80
C ASP A 638 1.19 -37.21 13.57
N GLY A 639 1.60 -36.72 12.40
CA GLY A 639 1.68 -37.43 11.13
C GLY A 639 0.37 -37.43 10.33
N ARG A 640 -0.66 -36.70 10.78
CA ARG A 640 -1.94 -36.52 10.09
C ARG A 640 -2.09 -35.08 9.61
N LEU A 641 -2.84 -34.87 8.53
CA LEU A 641 -3.07 -33.54 7.99
C LEU A 641 -4.18 -32.83 8.76
N ASP A 642 -3.86 -31.68 9.33
CA ASP A 642 -4.84 -30.79 9.94
C ASP A 642 -5.37 -29.77 8.93
N LEU A 643 -6.58 -29.28 9.18
CA LEU A 643 -7.26 -28.34 8.29
C LEU A 643 -7.26 -26.92 8.86
N VAL A 644 -6.63 -25.98 8.17
CA VAL A 644 -6.73 -24.54 8.47
C VAL A 644 -7.88 -23.94 7.69
N VAL A 645 -8.81 -23.30 8.40
CA VAL A 645 -10.04 -22.79 7.79
C VAL A 645 -10.63 -21.62 8.58
N ASN A 646 -11.37 -20.77 7.89
CA ASN A 646 -12.25 -19.77 8.50
C ASN A 646 -13.44 -20.41 9.23
N VAL A 647 -13.67 -19.96 10.45
CA VAL A 647 -14.71 -20.44 11.35
C VAL A 647 -15.66 -19.32 11.76
N LEU A 648 -16.93 -19.67 11.89
CA LEU A 648 -18.00 -18.87 12.48
C LEU A 648 -18.40 -19.49 13.81
N GLU A 649 -18.17 -18.76 14.90
CA GLU A 649 -18.54 -19.17 16.25
C GLU A 649 -19.75 -18.37 16.75
N THR A 650 -20.74 -19.08 17.29
CA THR A 650 -21.95 -18.48 17.85
C THR A 650 -22.29 -19.10 19.20
N ALA A 651 -22.84 -18.31 20.10
CA ALA A 651 -23.49 -18.81 21.33
C ALA A 651 -24.57 -17.83 21.79
N PRO A 652 -25.60 -18.29 22.54
CA PRO A 652 -26.64 -17.41 23.08
C PRO A 652 -26.06 -16.21 23.84
N ASP A 653 -26.61 -15.03 23.59
CA ASP A 653 -26.24 -13.76 24.24
C ASP A 653 -24.76 -13.34 24.09
N THR A 654 -24.01 -13.94 23.16
CA THR A 654 -22.64 -13.54 22.82
C THR A 654 -22.58 -12.92 21.42
N PRO A 655 -21.72 -11.91 21.18
CA PRO A 655 -21.45 -11.45 19.83
C PRO A 655 -20.90 -12.59 18.96
N VAL A 656 -21.30 -12.60 17.69
CA VAL A 656 -20.70 -13.48 16.69
C VAL A 656 -19.18 -13.28 16.63
N HIS A 657 -18.44 -14.38 16.55
CA HIS A 657 -17.00 -14.36 16.35
C HIS A 657 -16.68 -15.07 15.03
N MET A 658 -15.79 -14.46 14.25
CA MET A 658 -15.35 -14.96 12.96
C MET A 658 -13.85 -14.83 12.90
N GLY A 659 -13.15 -15.88 12.48
CA GLY A 659 -11.69 -15.89 12.45
C GLY A 659 -11.16 -17.16 11.83
N LEU A 660 -9.88 -17.42 12.03
CA LEU A 660 -9.20 -18.64 11.61
C LEU A 660 -9.08 -19.62 12.76
N ALA A 661 -9.21 -20.89 12.42
CA ALA A 661 -8.88 -22.00 13.29
C ALA A 661 -8.16 -23.09 12.51
N TRP A 662 -7.37 -23.86 13.22
CA TRP A 662 -6.92 -25.14 12.73
C TRP A 662 -7.73 -26.24 13.41
N LEU A 663 -8.18 -27.20 12.60
CA LEU A 663 -8.97 -28.35 13.01
C LEU A 663 -8.05 -29.56 13.01
N LYS A 664 -7.70 -30.03 14.21
CA LYS A 664 -6.87 -31.21 14.37
C LYS A 664 -7.60 -32.46 13.90
N GLN A 665 -6.97 -33.22 13.00
CA GLN A 665 -7.56 -34.43 12.46
C GLN A 665 -7.61 -35.54 13.53
N PRO A 666 -8.77 -36.21 13.71
CA PRO A 666 -8.88 -37.36 14.60
C PRO A 666 -8.28 -38.64 13.99
N GLU A 667 -8.10 -39.68 14.81
CA GLU A 667 -7.64 -41.00 14.32
C GLU A 667 -8.59 -41.66 13.30
N SER A 668 -9.86 -41.24 13.27
CA SER A 668 -10.85 -41.72 12.30
C SER A 668 -11.76 -40.58 11.88
N LEU A 669 -11.97 -40.42 10.57
CA LEU A 669 -12.69 -39.31 9.95
C LEU A 669 -14.12 -39.08 10.50
N GLY A 670 -14.76 -40.11 11.06
CA GLY A 670 -16.09 -40.01 11.67
C GLY A 670 -16.11 -39.40 13.08
N GLN A 671 -14.94 -39.22 13.72
CA GLN A 671 -14.83 -38.59 15.04
C GLN A 671 -14.81 -37.06 14.94
N PRO A 672 -15.11 -36.33 16.04
CA PRO A 672 -15.01 -34.88 16.03
C PRO A 672 -13.57 -34.39 15.85
N TRP A 673 -13.39 -33.39 14.98
CA TRP A 673 -12.14 -32.68 14.77
C TRP A 673 -11.97 -31.62 15.85
N ILE A 674 -10.76 -31.54 16.41
CA ILE A 674 -10.50 -30.68 17.57
C ILE A 674 -10.07 -29.30 17.10
N MET A 675 -10.93 -28.31 17.29
CA MET A 675 -10.71 -26.93 16.89
C MET A 675 -9.85 -26.17 17.90
N ARG A 676 -8.84 -25.48 17.38
CA ARG A 676 -8.02 -24.51 18.10
C ARG A 676 -8.03 -23.18 17.33
N ARG A 677 -8.19 -22.06 18.05
CA ARG A 677 -8.22 -20.74 17.43
C ARG A 677 -6.82 -20.30 17.03
N ILE A 678 -6.68 -19.82 15.80
CA ILE A 678 -5.51 -19.07 15.35
C ILE A 678 -5.71 -17.61 15.73
N GLY A 679 -6.79 -16.98 15.25
CA GLY A 679 -7.10 -15.59 15.60
C GLY A 679 -8.12 -14.97 14.67
N ASP A 680 -8.32 -13.66 14.80
CA ASP A 680 -9.25 -12.90 13.96
C ASP A 680 -8.72 -11.51 13.59
N VAL A 681 -9.36 -10.92 12.59
CA VAL A 681 -9.13 -9.55 12.11
C VAL A 681 -10.41 -8.70 12.18
N MET A 682 -11.34 -9.05 13.07
CA MET A 682 -12.66 -8.41 13.14
C MET A 682 -12.57 -6.88 13.24
N PRO A 683 -13.40 -6.13 12.49
CA PRO A 683 -14.55 -6.58 11.70
C PRO A 683 -14.23 -6.96 10.25
N ASP A 684 -12.96 -7.05 9.88
CA ASP A 684 -12.56 -7.40 8.52
C ASP A 684 -12.88 -8.88 8.25
N TRP A 685 -13.38 -9.16 7.06
CA TRP A 685 -13.74 -10.51 6.65
C TRP A 685 -12.53 -11.18 6.01
N ILE A 686 -12.17 -12.38 6.48
CA ILE A 686 -11.10 -13.19 5.89
C ILE A 686 -11.63 -13.86 4.63
N ALA A 687 -11.09 -13.48 3.48
CA ALA A 687 -11.36 -14.09 2.18
C ALA A 687 -10.31 -15.14 1.83
N GLY A 688 -9.02 -14.77 1.89
CA GLY A 688 -7.90 -15.64 1.52
C GLY A 688 -7.04 -16.12 2.69
N LEU A 689 -6.39 -17.27 2.51
CA LEU A 689 -5.36 -17.80 3.40
C LEU A 689 -4.33 -18.67 2.66
N ASN A 690 -3.12 -18.82 3.22
CA ASN A 690 -2.13 -19.83 2.84
C ASN A 690 -1.18 -20.11 4.02
N LEU A 691 -0.70 -21.35 4.15
CA LEU A 691 0.30 -21.78 5.13
C LEU A 691 1.73 -21.64 4.58
N ALA A 692 2.62 -21.03 5.36
CA ALA A 692 4.02 -20.83 5.00
C ALA A 692 4.87 -20.56 6.26
N ASP A 693 6.16 -20.91 6.25
CA ASP A 693 7.11 -20.53 7.33
C ASP A 693 7.57 -19.08 7.12
N ILE A 694 6.78 -18.11 7.58
CA ILE A 694 6.95 -16.70 7.23
C ILE A 694 8.19 -16.12 7.91
N ASP A 695 8.40 -16.43 9.20
CA ASP A 695 9.52 -15.89 9.95
C ASP A 695 10.80 -16.75 9.91
N GLY A 696 10.72 -17.98 9.39
CA GLY A 696 11.83 -18.91 9.24
C GLY A 696 12.17 -19.66 10.53
N ASP A 697 11.20 -19.86 11.43
CA ASP A 697 11.37 -20.61 12.67
C ASP A 697 11.11 -22.12 12.53
N GLY A 698 10.64 -22.55 11.36
CA GLY A 698 10.37 -23.94 11.02
C GLY A 698 8.95 -24.39 11.33
N TYR A 699 8.08 -23.50 11.78
CA TYR A 699 6.65 -23.75 11.97
C TYR A 699 5.84 -23.01 10.91
N LEU A 700 4.82 -23.67 10.36
CA LEU A 700 3.96 -23.01 9.36
C LEU A 700 3.06 -21.98 10.04
N ASP A 701 3.19 -20.74 9.58
CA ASP A 701 2.37 -19.58 9.87
C ASP A 701 1.23 -19.44 8.86
N VAL A 702 0.26 -18.55 9.12
CA VAL A 702 -0.86 -18.32 8.20
C VAL A 702 -0.89 -16.87 7.74
N ILE A 703 -0.73 -16.62 6.44
CA ILE A 703 -1.07 -15.33 5.82
C ILE A 703 -2.57 -15.27 5.53
N THR A 704 -3.17 -14.08 5.58
CA THR A 704 -4.58 -13.89 5.26
C THR A 704 -4.85 -12.56 4.56
N GLY A 705 -5.91 -12.56 3.74
CA GLY A 705 -6.38 -11.44 2.97
C GLY A 705 -7.87 -11.15 3.21
N GLY A 706 -8.24 -9.87 3.26
CA GLY A 706 -9.58 -9.43 3.62
C GLY A 706 -10.47 -9.01 2.44
N TYR A 707 -11.79 -8.93 2.67
CA TYR A 707 -12.79 -8.45 1.69
C TYR A 707 -13.45 -7.14 2.18
N SER A 708 -13.24 -6.03 1.48
CA SER A 708 -13.87 -4.73 1.78
C SER A 708 -15.34 -4.61 1.36
N GLY A 709 -16.12 -3.78 2.05
CA GLY A 709 -17.48 -3.45 1.60
C GLY A 709 -18.54 -4.51 1.95
N LEU A 710 -18.25 -5.39 2.89
CA LEU A 710 -19.24 -6.30 3.48
C LEU A 710 -19.88 -5.68 4.72
N ASN A 711 -21.17 -5.95 4.92
CA ASN A 711 -21.85 -5.75 6.20
C ASN A 711 -21.92 -7.10 6.92
N ILE A 712 -20.93 -7.40 7.74
CA ILE A 712 -20.79 -8.72 8.39
C ILE A 712 -21.88 -9.01 9.42
N LEU A 713 -22.54 -7.98 9.96
CA LEU A 713 -23.63 -8.16 10.93
C LEU A 713 -24.98 -8.42 10.25
N ALA A 714 -25.14 -7.92 9.02
CA ALA A 714 -26.34 -8.14 8.21
C ALA A 714 -26.20 -9.32 7.22
N GLY A 715 -24.97 -9.76 6.95
CA GLY A 715 -24.66 -10.80 5.97
C GLY A 715 -24.91 -10.35 4.53
N THR A 716 -24.67 -9.07 4.21
CA THR A 716 -24.93 -8.49 2.88
C THR A 716 -23.77 -7.58 2.43
N PHE A 717 -23.79 -7.13 1.18
CA PHE A 717 -22.94 -6.03 0.74
C PHE A 717 -23.34 -4.71 1.42
N SER A 718 -22.37 -3.89 1.84
CA SER A 718 -22.64 -2.63 2.54
C SER A 718 -23.13 -1.52 1.60
N GLY A 719 -22.86 -1.64 0.30
CA GLY A 719 -23.06 -0.57 -0.68
C GLY A 719 -21.82 0.28 -0.93
N ALA A 720 -20.67 -0.07 -0.32
CA ALA A 720 -19.42 0.63 -0.53
C ALA A 720 -19.01 0.65 -2.02
N PRO A 721 -18.53 1.77 -2.58
CA PRO A 721 -18.12 1.80 -3.99
C PRO A 721 -16.84 0.98 -4.23
N ARG A 722 -16.76 0.29 -5.38
CA ARG A 722 -15.52 -0.35 -5.86
C ARG A 722 -14.56 0.63 -6.55
N LEU A 723 -15.10 1.68 -7.18
CA LEU A 723 -14.36 2.58 -8.07
C LEU A 723 -13.63 3.72 -7.35
N MET A 724 -13.99 3.98 -6.09
CA MET A 724 -13.40 5.05 -5.27
C MET A 724 -13.55 4.69 -3.79
N ASP A 725 -12.67 5.22 -2.96
CA ASP A 725 -12.82 5.04 -1.51
C ASP A 725 -14.13 5.68 -1.05
N ASP A 726 -14.88 4.97 -0.20
CA ASP A 726 -16.08 5.51 0.44
C ASP A 726 -15.67 6.71 1.32
N PRO A 727 -16.11 7.95 1.02
CA PRO A 727 -15.75 9.13 1.81
C PRO A 727 -16.29 9.07 3.25
N GLU A 728 -17.24 8.17 3.54
CA GLU A 728 -17.76 7.93 4.87
C GLU A 728 -17.11 6.72 5.58
N ALA A 729 -16.10 6.07 4.97
CA ALA A 729 -15.44 4.92 5.56
C ALA A 729 -14.83 5.26 6.92
N THR A 730 -15.06 4.40 7.90
CA THR A 730 -14.55 4.53 9.27
C THR A 730 -13.68 3.33 9.63
N PRO A 731 -12.80 3.45 10.64
CA PRO A 731 -12.03 2.29 11.12
C PRO A 731 -12.89 1.12 11.61
N SER A 732 -14.17 1.36 11.92
CA SER A 732 -15.10 0.32 12.38
C SER A 732 -15.80 -0.41 11.25
N ASP A 733 -15.66 -0.01 9.99
CA ASP A 733 -16.24 -0.73 8.86
C ASP A 733 -15.38 -1.95 8.47
N THR A 734 -15.95 -2.87 7.71
CA THR A 734 -15.24 -4.03 7.14
C THR A 734 -14.48 -3.61 5.89
N LEU A 735 -13.15 -3.70 5.97
CA LEU A 735 -12.20 -3.17 4.99
C LEU A 735 -11.28 -4.28 4.45
N GLY A 736 -10.47 -3.96 3.44
CA GLY A 736 -9.51 -4.90 2.86
C GLY A 736 -8.24 -4.93 3.70
N ARG A 737 -8.02 -6.02 4.46
CA ARG A 737 -6.88 -6.15 5.38
C ARG A 737 -5.98 -7.32 5.00
N MET A 738 -4.67 -7.08 5.00
CA MET A 738 -3.65 -8.12 4.90
C MET A 738 -3.00 -8.27 6.27
N ALA A 739 -2.87 -9.50 6.74
CA ALA A 739 -2.26 -9.83 8.03
C ALA A 739 -1.70 -11.25 7.98
N TRP A 740 -0.85 -11.60 8.93
CA TRP A 740 -0.43 -12.98 9.14
C TRP A 740 -0.44 -13.34 10.62
N PHE A 741 -0.50 -14.63 10.91
CA PHE A 741 -0.53 -15.18 12.25
C PHE A 741 0.66 -16.11 12.44
N GLN A 742 1.51 -15.76 13.40
CA GLN A 742 2.68 -16.54 13.79
C GLN A 742 2.29 -17.72 14.66
N ASN A 743 2.72 -18.91 14.28
CA ASN A 743 2.56 -20.15 15.01
C ASN A 743 3.43 -20.12 16.29
N PRO A 744 2.90 -20.48 17.46
CA PRO A 744 3.69 -20.51 18.70
C PRO A 744 4.70 -21.67 18.76
N GLY A 745 4.76 -22.55 17.76
CA GLY A 745 5.64 -23.72 17.72
C GLY A 745 5.23 -24.86 18.65
N ALA A 746 3.98 -24.82 19.13
CA ALA A 746 3.42 -25.80 20.04
C ALA A 746 1.92 -25.99 19.80
N GLU A 747 1.43 -27.21 20.02
CA GLU A 747 0.00 -27.54 19.91
C GLU A 747 -0.89 -26.65 20.81
N GLU A 748 -0.37 -26.27 21.97
CA GLU A 748 -0.98 -25.33 22.90
C GLU A 748 -0.21 -24.00 22.94
N GLY A 749 -0.83 -22.93 22.46
CA GLY A 749 -0.26 -21.60 22.47
C GLY A 749 -1.18 -20.58 21.80
N ALA A 750 -0.95 -19.30 22.06
CA ALA A 750 -1.65 -18.23 21.35
C ALA A 750 -0.82 -17.83 20.14
N TRP A 751 -1.43 -17.87 18.96
CA TRP A 751 -0.82 -17.33 17.76
C TRP A 751 -0.70 -15.82 17.86
N THR A 752 0.37 -15.27 17.28
CA THR A 752 0.63 -13.82 17.30
C THR A 752 0.25 -13.20 15.98
N ARG A 753 -0.73 -12.28 15.97
CA ARG A 753 -1.14 -11.57 14.76
C ARG A 753 -0.19 -10.41 14.45
N HIS A 754 0.23 -10.32 13.20
CA HIS A 754 1.01 -9.23 12.63
C HIS A 754 0.24 -8.62 11.45
N ASP A 755 0.03 -7.30 11.50
CA ASP A 755 -0.81 -6.59 10.54
C ASP A 755 0.03 -5.91 9.47
N ILE A 756 -0.26 -6.17 8.18
CA ILE A 756 0.54 -5.70 7.04
C ILE A 756 -0.03 -4.37 6.52
N SER A 757 -1.27 -4.38 6.01
CA SER A 757 -1.95 -3.22 5.43
C SER A 757 -3.47 -3.33 5.68
N ARG A 758 -4.16 -2.19 5.71
CA ARG A 758 -5.61 -2.15 5.84
C ARG A 758 -6.18 -0.98 5.05
N ARG A 759 -6.79 -1.26 3.90
CA ARG A 759 -7.25 -0.27 2.93
C ARG A 759 -8.77 -0.20 2.85
N VAL A 760 -9.32 0.97 2.53
CA VAL A 760 -10.77 1.16 2.34
C VAL A 760 -11.33 0.19 1.29
N ARG A 761 -10.57 -0.08 0.23
CA ARG A 761 -10.88 -1.04 -0.83
C ARG A 761 -9.83 -2.14 -0.91
N GLY A 762 -10.28 -3.35 -1.18
CA GLY A 762 -9.43 -4.52 -1.39
C GLY A 762 -10.18 -5.81 -1.15
N MET A 763 -10.00 -6.75 -2.06
CA MET A 763 -10.29 -8.17 -1.86
C MET A 763 -9.05 -8.96 -2.21
N TYR A 764 -8.59 -9.80 -1.30
CA TYR A 764 -7.38 -10.61 -1.44
C TYR A 764 -7.75 -12.07 -1.16
N ASP A 765 -8.18 -12.78 -2.19
CA ASP A 765 -8.80 -14.10 -2.04
C ASP A 765 -7.78 -15.24 -2.09
N ALA A 766 -6.68 -15.10 -2.84
CA ALA A 766 -5.68 -16.14 -3.00
C ALA A 766 -4.27 -15.66 -2.67
N TRP A 767 -3.44 -16.59 -2.16
CA TRP A 767 -2.06 -16.35 -1.76
C TRP A 767 -1.19 -17.52 -2.21
N ILE A 768 -0.02 -17.22 -2.76
CA ILE A 768 1.00 -18.21 -3.11
C ILE A 768 2.31 -17.78 -2.46
N ALA A 769 2.83 -18.59 -1.54
CA ALA A 769 4.14 -18.39 -0.94
C ALA A 769 5.26 -18.80 -1.90
N VAL A 770 6.20 -17.90 -2.17
CA VAL A 770 7.33 -18.14 -3.09
C VAL A 770 8.42 -17.11 -2.80
N ASP A 771 9.70 -17.52 -2.87
CA ASP A 771 10.84 -16.60 -2.86
C ASP A 771 10.99 -16.00 -4.27
N MET A 772 10.47 -14.78 -4.48
CA MET A 772 10.35 -14.17 -5.81
C MET A 772 11.66 -13.57 -6.31
N ASP A 773 12.48 -13.04 -5.41
CA ASP A 773 13.72 -12.34 -5.74
C ASP A 773 15.00 -13.14 -5.43
N GLY A 774 14.87 -14.31 -4.80
CA GLY A 774 15.94 -15.25 -4.53
C GLY A 774 16.80 -14.87 -3.33
N ASP A 775 16.30 -14.03 -2.42
CA ASP A 775 17.03 -13.60 -1.23
C ASP A 775 16.95 -14.61 -0.05
N GLY A 776 16.06 -15.61 -0.18
CA GLY A 776 15.91 -16.74 0.72
C GLY A 776 14.84 -16.57 1.79
N ASP A 777 14.09 -15.48 1.81
CA ASP A 777 12.85 -15.40 2.57
C ASP A 777 11.60 -15.61 1.68
N LEU A 778 10.45 -15.86 2.32
CA LEU A 778 9.21 -16.15 1.60
C LEU A 778 8.44 -14.87 1.34
N ASP A 779 8.15 -14.63 0.06
CA ASP A 779 7.23 -13.60 -0.43
C ASP A 779 5.86 -14.19 -0.70
N PHE A 780 4.92 -13.32 -1.10
CA PHE A 780 3.56 -13.75 -1.42
C PHE A 780 3.01 -13.09 -2.66
N VAL A 781 2.60 -13.91 -3.63
CA VAL A 781 1.84 -13.48 -4.83
C VAL A 781 0.34 -13.53 -4.53
N SER A 782 -0.39 -12.51 -4.97
CA SER A 782 -1.84 -12.42 -4.77
C SER A 782 -2.53 -11.59 -5.87
N THR A 783 -3.85 -11.73 -5.95
CA THR A 783 -4.73 -10.85 -6.72
C THR A 783 -5.39 -9.82 -5.82
N ARG A 784 -5.64 -8.63 -6.38
CA ARG A 784 -6.53 -7.62 -5.80
C ARG A 784 -7.79 -7.53 -6.64
N GLY A 785 -8.92 -7.80 -6.00
CA GLY A 785 -10.25 -7.45 -6.49
C GLY A 785 -10.87 -6.28 -5.74
N ASN A 786 -12.12 -5.96 -6.10
CA ASN A 786 -13.01 -5.05 -5.38
C ASN A 786 -12.45 -3.61 -5.20
N SER A 787 -11.53 -3.19 -6.07
CA SER A 787 -10.83 -1.89 -6.03
C SER A 787 -10.78 -1.17 -7.39
N GLY A 788 -11.53 -1.65 -8.39
CA GLY A 788 -11.70 -0.94 -9.66
C GLY A 788 -10.38 -0.82 -10.41
N ALA A 789 -9.99 0.40 -10.80
CA ALA A 789 -8.73 0.63 -11.54
C ALA A 789 -7.45 0.25 -10.78
N LEU A 790 -7.55 -0.08 -9.49
CA LEU A 790 -6.43 -0.54 -8.66
C LEU A 790 -6.30 -2.06 -8.58
N ASP A 791 -7.27 -2.79 -9.14
CA ASP A 791 -7.26 -4.25 -9.24
C ASP A 791 -6.06 -4.73 -10.09
N GLY A 792 -5.70 -6.00 -9.90
CA GLY A 792 -4.60 -6.62 -10.63
C GLY A 792 -3.91 -7.72 -9.84
N VAL A 793 -2.73 -8.10 -10.31
CA VAL A 793 -1.84 -9.08 -9.69
C VAL A 793 -0.65 -8.34 -9.09
N PHE A 794 -0.30 -8.69 -7.86
CA PHE A 794 0.82 -8.10 -7.14
C PHE A 794 1.55 -9.17 -6.33
N TRP A 795 2.74 -8.84 -5.87
CA TRP A 795 3.41 -9.60 -4.83
C TRP A 795 3.87 -8.68 -3.71
N ILE A 796 4.05 -9.24 -2.52
CA ILE A 796 4.61 -8.54 -1.36
C ILE A 796 5.96 -9.17 -1.01
N GLU A 797 7.01 -8.37 -1.16
CA GLU A 797 8.39 -8.67 -0.77
C GLU A 797 8.50 -8.65 0.75
N GLN A 798 8.96 -9.74 1.33
CA GLN A 798 9.38 -9.76 2.72
C GLN A 798 10.71 -9.02 2.84
N MET A 799 10.79 -8.12 3.82
CA MET A 799 11.94 -7.25 4.02
C MET A 799 12.49 -7.46 5.43
N ARG A 800 13.69 -8.06 5.51
CA ARG A 800 14.42 -8.28 6.77
C ARG A 800 15.36 -7.11 7.08
N SER A 801 15.20 -6.51 8.25
CA SER A 801 16.00 -5.33 8.64
C SER A 801 16.46 -5.36 10.10
N PRO A 802 17.63 -4.79 10.44
CA PRO A 802 18.14 -4.80 11.82
C PRO A 802 17.42 -3.80 12.74
N ALA A 803 16.68 -2.85 12.18
CA ALA A 803 15.90 -1.84 12.90
C ALA A 803 14.43 -1.91 12.44
N PRO A 804 13.45 -1.57 13.30
CA PRO A 804 12.07 -1.65 12.88
C PRO A 804 11.81 -0.69 11.71
N ALA A 805 11.03 -1.14 10.75
CA ALA A 805 10.54 -0.37 9.60
C ALA A 805 9.01 -0.26 9.65
N ARG A 806 8.45 0.53 8.72
CA ARG A 806 7.00 0.55 8.48
C ARG A 806 6.54 -0.86 8.09
N SER A 807 5.35 -1.26 8.54
CA SER A 807 4.82 -2.60 8.29
C SER A 807 4.69 -2.88 6.81
N PHE A 808 4.29 -1.88 6.03
CA PHE A 808 4.03 -2.03 4.62
C PHE A 808 4.37 -0.79 3.80
N THR A 809 4.96 -1.01 2.62
CA THR A 809 5.24 0.02 1.62
C THR A 809 4.45 -0.28 0.35
N PRO A 810 3.46 0.56 -0.03
CA PRO A 810 2.66 0.33 -1.23
C PRO A 810 3.50 0.54 -2.51
N ALA A 811 3.14 -0.15 -3.59
CA ALA A 811 3.77 0.03 -4.89
C ALA A 811 3.39 1.37 -5.53
N ARG A 812 2.16 1.84 -5.25
CA ARG A 812 1.60 3.07 -5.83
C ARG A 812 1.73 4.25 -4.88
N PRO A 813 2.07 5.45 -5.39
CA PRO A 813 2.02 6.68 -4.62
C PRO A 813 0.59 7.15 -4.32
N VAL A 814 -0.38 6.74 -5.17
CA VAL A 814 -1.81 6.97 -5.00
C VAL A 814 -2.52 5.63 -5.13
N ASP A 815 -2.98 5.10 -3.99
CA ASP A 815 -3.72 3.84 -3.88
C ASP A 815 -5.00 4.06 -3.04
N SER A 816 -5.75 3.01 -2.73
CA SER A 816 -6.84 3.07 -1.76
C SER A 816 -6.31 3.50 -0.39
N GLN A 817 -7.07 4.37 0.27
CA GLN A 817 -6.72 4.95 1.55
C GLN A 817 -6.41 3.87 2.59
N GLU A 818 -5.21 3.94 3.16
CA GLU A 818 -4.81 3.18 4.34
C GLU A 818 -5.57 3.67 5.59
N MET A 819 -5.91 2.72 6.45
CA MET A 819 -6.77 2.92 7.61
C MET A 819 -6.11 2.32 8.87
N PRO A 820 -6.41 2.87 10.05
CA PRO A 820 -5.94 2.29 11.29
C PRO A 820 -6.71 1.02 11.64
N LEU A 821 -6.21 0.33 12.67
CA LEU A 821 -6.92 -0.78 13.29
C LEU A 821 -8.27 -0.33 13.88
N PRO A 822 -9.29 -1.20 13.84
CA PRO A 822 -10.58 -0.92 14.45
C PRO A 822 -10.42 -0.65 15.96
N PRO A 823 -11.17 0.32 16.52
CA PRO A 823 -11.14 0.57 17.96
C PRO A 823 -11.75 -0.60 18.73
N LYS A 824 -11.38 -0.78 20.00
CA LYS A 824 -11.89 -1.89 20.85
C LYS A 824 -13.42 -1.95 20.93
N ASN A 825 -14.11 -0.83 20.74
CA ASN A 825 -15.56 -0.71 20.76
C ASN A 825 -16.18 -0.61 19.35
N TRP A 826 -15.48 -1.07 18.30
CA TRP A 826 -15.92 -0.99 16.90
C TRP A 826 -17.36 -1.50 16.72
N LEU A 827 -17.78 -2.56 17.42
CA LEU A 827 -19.12 -3.14 17.29
C LEU A 827 -20.26 -2.16 17.62
N LYS A 828 -19.99 -1.16 18.47
CA LYS A 828 -20.94 -0.08 18.80
C LYS A 828 -20.96 1.05 17.77
N GLN A 829 -19.88 1.18 17.01
CA GLN A 829 -19.68 2.19 15.98
C GLN A 829 -19.95 1.64 14.56
N TYR A 830 -20.06 0.31 14.42
CA TYR A 830 -20.33 -0.37 13.17
C TYR A 830 -21.66 0.10 12.56
N ARG A 831 -21.62 0.51 11.29
CA ARG A 831 -22.79 1.01 10.55
C ARG A 831 -23.70 -0.17 10.18
N ARG A 832 -24.80 -0.33 10.91
CA ARG A 832 -25.75 -1.45 10.74
C ARG A 832 -26.80 -1.21 9.65
N ASP A 833 -27.02 0.05 9.30
CA ASP A 833 -28.04 0.54 8.38
C ASP A 833 -27.57 0.63 6.92
N GLN A 834 -26.26 0.62 6.69
CA GLN A 834 -25.66 0.53 5.36
C GLN A 834 -25.65 -0.92 4.87
N THR A 835 -26.80 -1.36 4.36
CA THR A 835 -26.94 -2.62 3.63
C THR A 835 -27.57 -2.32 2.28
N TYR A 836 -26.87 -2.63 1.19
CA TYR A 836 -27.52 -2.64 -0.12
C TYR A 836 -28.45 -3.86 -0.18
N ARG A 837 -29.75 -3.61 -0.28
CA ARG A 837 -30.73 -4.61 -0.68
C ARG A 837 -31.09 -4.31 -2.13
N PRO A 838 -30.83 -5.22 -3.09
CA PRO A 838 -31.40 -5.09 -4.43
C PRO A 838 -32.90 -4.82 -4.28
N ALA A 839 -33.44 -3.89 -5.07
CA ALA A 839 -34.89 -3.74 -5.11
C ALA A 839 -35.48 -5.12 -5.47
N ASP A 840 -36.46 -5.59 -4.68
CA ASP A 840 -37.22 -6.79 -5.03
C ASP A 840 -37.73 -6.59 -6.46
N ASN A 841 -37.21 -7.37 -7.41
CA ASN A 841 -37.71 -7.42 -8.78
C ASN A 841 -39.08 -8.12 -8.76
N THR A 842 -40.09 -7.44 -8.22
CA THR A 842 -41.49 -7.71 -8.49
C THR A 842 -42.01 -6.59 -9.37
N ASP A 843 -41.74 -6.69 -10.67
CA ASP A 843 -42.62 -6.22 -11.74
C ASP A 843 -42.36 -7.01 -13.04
#